data_AF-A0A2P6W1L2-F1
#
_entry.id   AF-A0A2P6W1L2-F1
#
_cell.length_a   1.000
_cell.length_b   1.000
_cell.length_c   1.000
_cell.angle_alpha   90.00
_cell.angle_beta   90.00
_cell.angle_gamma   90.00
#
_symmetry.space_group_name_H-M   'P 1'
#
loop_
_entity.id
_entity.type
_entity.pdbx_description
1 polymer ?
#
loop_
_entity_poly.entity_id
_entity_poly.type
_entity_poly.pdbx_seq_one_letter_code
_entity_poly.pdbx_strand_id
1 'polypeptide(L)'
;MDRAEEQKNTTSILWTGEPEESLKTVLREYMYRGPKFLTQEPETPYNNNLFSNHFLKERLENLEEWKQADVEQEFEELRELWDEKKRYLKNQPNEDNTQDEWIDEVLNIIGHKQWSNEPTKTIGNGRNLNPDYLFFKDFETRLDSDDSENEFEEGYLIGEAKKYGRTLDKSMDNHENPSFQIFNYVDRLRTPWGLLTNGKRWRLYSYEDCEADVFYEIDIVENILKKSDRETALQNFKHFYLFFRKESFQPSQNGFVDQIFEGSENYSRGLEDDLEDDIYAALEVTARGFFETNDIEKTEENIEEVHRASLILLYRMLFILNAESRGLMPMDEKKYRLKLSLEYLKGQLEDENNDVFSQDTWAWDRRIRPLFEAINEGEQYGEFKITAYNGGLFDEEKHPFLAQYELQGNHVKDIMELLAQSTDKETEDKVLVDYRDLNIRHLGSVYEGLLEHELRKAEEDLVLENGEWNSASDSKKDLEELPRKQKVREGEVYLTNESDERKATGSYYTPEYIVEYIVENTVGPKVEDKIEESDSEDLLDHVLDLNICDPAMGSGHFLTEATSFIARRLIEHGKIPDEEVEGENEFVWVKRQVVSHCIYGVDINPLAVELGKLSLWIETMAEGKPLSFLDHHLKVGNSLIGSDFDEIFSHPTETQKRVDSDRWQFVGSPEDLKKQFQEDYKEIEEMEEDTKEKVHEKEQEYQEFKNSTLYTQIQQLANIHTRQFFEEEANSSDYEDFIVNIGKEENAMKTMDWFKSAQKDAEDRNYFHWQLEFPKVFFSQQKGKAEQKESGHTHTHDFFYRLRRSNRKPSMGKLWSEKCR
;
A
#
# COMPACT_ATOMS: atom_id res chain seq x y z
N MET A 1 -8.32 -14.68 71.63
CA MET A 1 -9.57 -15.43 71.44
C MET A 1 -10.65 -14.45 71.00
N ASP A 2 -11.11 -14.37 69.77
CA ASP A 2 -10.60 -14.77 68.45
C ASP A 2 -11.49 -14.04 67.42
N ARG A 3 -10.84 -13.56 66.35
CA ARG A 3 -11.24 -13.46 64.93
C ARG A 3 -12.62 -12.92 64.45
N ALA A 4 -12.48 -11.92 63.57
CA ALA A 4 -12.89 -11.87 62.14
C ALA A 4 -14.29 -11.37 61.73
N GLU A 5 -14.29 -10.13 61.20
CA GLU A 5 -15.01 -9.61 60.01
C GLU A 5 -14.63 -10.45 58.75
N GLU A 6 -15.35 -10.54 57.63
CA GLU A 6 -16.32 -9.66 56.95
C GLU A 6 -16.99 -10.49 55.83
N GLN A 7 -18.31 -10.41 55.63
CA GLN A 7 -18.97 -10.86 54.39
C GLN A 7 -20.38 -10.25 54.20
N LYS A 8 -20.60 -9.71 53.00
CA LYS A 8 -21.87 -9.49 52.28
C LYS A 8 -22.84 -8.40 52.82
N ASN A 9 -23.00 -7.33 52.02
CA ASN A 9 -24.33 -6.93 51.56
C ASN A 9 -24.29 -6.03 50.33
N THR A 10 -24.85 -6.55 49.24
CA THR A 10 -25.40 -5.87 48.07
C THR A 10 -26.42 -4.80 48.45
N THR A 11 -26.39 -3.64 47.79
CA THR A 11 -27.60 -2.86 47.49
C THR A 11 -27.42 -2.12 46.16
N SER A 12 -28.39 -2.35 45.27
CA SER A 12 -28.56 -1.72 43.95
C SER A 12 -28.57 -0.19 44.01
N ILE A 13 -27.89 0.46 43.07
CA ILE A 13 -28.23 1.82 42.64
C ILE A 13 -28.49 1.75 41.13
N LEU A 14 -29.75 2.00 40.77
CA LEU A 14 -30.22 2.22 39.40
C LEU A 14 -29.47 3.42 38.81
N TRP A 15 -28.77 3.21 37.70
CA TRP A 15 -28.16 4.25 36.89
C TRP A 15 -29.21 4.81 35.92
N THR A 16 -29.62 6.06 36.13
CA THR A 16 -30.32 6.88 35.14
C THR A 16 -29.52 8.18 35.00
N GLY A 17 -28.74 8.30 33.93
CA GLY A 17 -27.90 9.46 33.62
C GLY A 17 -27.01 9.15 32.41
N GLU A 18 -26.82 10.12 31.53
CA GLU A 18 -26.18 9.99 30.20
C GLU A 18 -24.64 9.85 30.26
N PRO A 19 -24.00 9.28 29.21
CA PRO A 19 -22.54 9.09 29.15
C PRO A 19 -21.83 10.38 28.72
N GLU A 20 -21.54 11.29 29.64
CA GLU A 20 -20.73 12.49 29.33
C GLU A 20 -19.71 12.89 30.41
N GLU A 21 -19.57 12.12 31.50
CA GLU A 21 -18.81 12.54 32.70
C GLU A 21 -17.50 11.80 33.00
N SER A 22 -17.11 10.78 32.22
CA SER A 22 -15.83 10.08 32.43
C SER A 22 -14.62 10.86 31.89
N LEU A 23 -14.79 11.67 30.84
CA LEU A 23 -13.72 12.48 30.25
C LEU A 23 -13.49 13.82 30.97
N LYS A 24 -14.55 14.48 31.47
CA LYS A 24 -14.46 15.81 32.13
C LYS A 24 -13.74 15.78 33.48
N THR A 25 -13.77 14.65 34.19
CA THR A 25 -13.16 14.54 35.53
C THR A 25 -11.65 14.29 35.46
N VAL A 26 -11.18 13.54 34.45
CA VAL A 26 -9.75 13.31 34.20
C VAL A 26 -9.06 14.58 33.69
N LEU A 27 -9.80 15.48 33.05
CA LEU A 27 -9.29 16.73 32.46
C LEU A 27 -8.88 17.83 33.47
N ARG A 28 -9.07 17.65 34.79
CA ARG A 28 -8.75 18.69 35.78
C ARG A 28 -7.36 18.61 36.43
N GLU A 29 -6.64 17.49 36.34
CA GLU A 29 -5.40 17.30 37.12
C GLU A 29 -4.07 17.52 36.39
N TYR A 30 -4.03 17.64 35.06
CA TYR A 30 -2.76 17.75 34.31
C TYR A 30 -2.63 19.00 33.43
N MET A 31 -3.02 20.16 33.96
CA MET A 31 -2.60 21.44 33.39
C MET A 31 -1.45 22.01 34.22
N TYR A 32 -0.21 21.95 33.72
CA TYR A 32 0.74 23.08 33.69
C TYR A 32 2.10 22.63 33.13
N ARG A 33 2.55 23.35 32.09
CA ARG A 33 3.86 23.32 31.39
C ARG A 33 3.98 22.34 30.23
N GLY A 34 3.72 22.86 29.03
CA GLY A 34 4.35 22.39 27.80
C GLY A 34 4.89 23.60 27.03
N PRO A 35 6.02 23.48 26.32
CA PRO A 35 6.50 24.54 25.44
C PRO A 35 5.53 24.72 24.26
N LYS A 36 5.43 25.95 23.77
CA LYS A 36 4.76 26.29 22.52
C LYS A 36 5.67 25.88 21.37
N PHE A 37 5.17 25.04 20.46
CA PHE A 37 5.66 25.04 19.09
C PHE A 37 4.48 25.34 18.16
N LEU A 38 4.75 26.27 17.26
CA LEU A 38 3.89 26.77 16.20
C LEU A 38 3.93 25.76 15.04
N THR A 39 2.82 25.61 14.33
CA THR A 39 2.72 25.12 12.94
C THR A 39 4.08 25.17 12.21
N GLN A 40 4.74 24.04 12.02
CA GLN A 40 6.03 23.99 11.34
C GLN A 40 5.78 23.77 9.85
N GLU A 41 6.31 24.70 9.04
CA GLU A 41 6.72 24.39 7.67
C GLU A 41 7.61 23.12 7.70
N PRO A 42 7.62 22.27 6.66
CA PRO A 42 8.37 21.02 6.66
C PRO A 42 9.81 21.25 7.13
N GLU A 43 10.30 20.38 8.02
CA GLU A 43 11.69 20.40 8.48
C GLU A 43 12.62 20.45 7.25
N THR A 44 13.61 21.33 7.28
CA THR A 44 14.59 21.47 6.20
C THR A 44 15.97 21.12 6.75
N PRO A 45 16.70 20.17 6.14
CA PRO A 45 16.38 19.49 4.88
C PRO A 45 15.12 18.61 4.93
N TYR A 46 14.34 18.61 3.85
CA TYR A 46 13.14 17.79 3.71
C TYR A 46 13.49 16.58 2.85
N ASN A 47 13.50 15.40 3.47
CA ASN A 47 13.76 14.14 2.79
C ASN A 47 12.42 13.43 2.53
N ASN A 48 12.08 13.21 1.27
CA ASN A 48 10.93 12.40 0.86
C ASN A 48 11.45 11.07 0.31
N ASN A 49 11.90 10.20 1.21
CA ASN A 49 12.32 8.82 0.98
C ASN A 49 13.53 8.59 0.05
N LEU A 50 14.26 9.63 -0.39
CA LEU A 50 15.48 9.43 -1.20
C LEU A 50 16.64 8.84 -0.38
N PHE A 51 16.71 9.19 0.89
CA PHE A 51 17.68 8.65 1.84
C PHE A 51 16.97 8.11 3.07
N SER A 52 17.65 7.30 3.88
CA SER A 52 17.11 6.90 5.19
C SER A 52 17.16 8.10 6.14
N ASN A 53 16.04 8.41 6.80
CA ASN A 53 15.98 9.45 7.81
C ASN A 53 16.90 9.16 8.99
N HIS A 54 17.01 7.89 9.37
CA HIS A 54 17.94 7.46 10.41
C HIS A 54 19.40 7.69 9.99
N PHE A 55 19.76 7.32 8.75
CA PHE A 55 21.10 7.58 8.24
C PHE A 55 21.44 9.08 8.27
N LEU A 56 20.52 9.92 7.80
CA LEU A 56 20.70 11.38 7.80
C LEU A 56 20.88 11.97 9.21
N LYS A 57 20.19 11.43 10.21
CA LYS A 57 20.24 11.91 11.60
C LYS A 57 21.48 11.42 12.36
N GLU A 58 21.77 10.12 12.27
CA GLU A 58 22.72 9.46 13.17
C GLU A 58 24.08 9.18 12.51
N ARG A 59 24.13 9.07 11.18
CA ARG A 59 25.34 8.63 10.44
C ARG A 59 25.97 9.72 9.58
N LEU A 60 25.18 10.66 9.07
CA LEU A 60 25.68 11.75 8.21
C LEU A 60 26.83 12.52 8.87
N GLU A 61 26.70 12.87 10.16
CA GLU A 61 27.72 13.63 10.87
C GLU A 61 29.02 12.84 11.10
N ASN A 62 28.97 11.51 10.96
CA ASN A 62 30.12 10.64 11.12
C ASN A 62 31.01 10.58 9.88
N LEU A 63 30.50 10.98 8.71
CA LEU A 63 31.26 11.02 7.47
C LEU A 63 32.42 12.01 7.55
N GLU A 64 33.58 11.59 7.04
CA GLU A 64 34.80 12.41 7.12
C GLU A 64 34.66 13.72 6.35
N GLU A 65 34.00 13.69 5.18
CA GLU A 65 33.70 14.90 4.41
C GLU A 65 32.80 15.87 5.19
N TRP A 66 31.81 15.35 5.93
CA TRP A 66 30.97 16.19 6.79
C TRP A 66 31.80 16.84 7.90
N LYS A 67 32.65 16.07 8.60
CA LYS A 67 33.49 16.57 9.69
C LYS A 67 34.49 17.63 9.24
N GLN A 68 35.03 17.49 8.03
CA GLN A 68 36.08 18.37 7.50
C GLN A 68 35.54 19.59 6.72
N ALA A 69 34.25 19.61 6.36
CA ALA A 69 33.68 20.67 5.55
C ALA A 69 33.67 22.03 6.28
N ASP A 70 34.46 22.96 5.76
CA ASP A 70 34.41 24.39 6.07
C ASP A 70 33.66 25.08 4.91
N VAL A 71 32.44 25.54 5.20
CA VAL A 71 31.51 26.09 4.20
C VAL A 71 31.28 27.59 4.39
N GLU A 72 32.08 28.23 5.24
CA GLU A 72 31.86 29.61 5.69
C GLU A 72 32.01 30.62 4.55
N GLN A 73 32.94 30.37 3.63
CA GLN A 73 33.21 31.28 2.52
C GLN A 73 32.03 31.28 1.54
N GLU A 74 31.65 30.12 1.06
CA GLU A 74 30.55 29.94 0.11
C GLU A 74 29.21 30.37 0.71
N PHE A 75 29.04 30.21 2.03
CA PHE A 75 27.87 30.71 2.74
C PHE A 75 27.76 32.24 2.64
N GLU A 76 28.84 32.97 2.89
CA GLU A 76 28.82 34.44 2.79
C GLU A 76 28.69 34.90 1.33
N GLU A 77 29.32 34.20 0.37
CA GLU A 77 29.13 34.47 -1.07
C GLU A 77 27.65 34.35 -1.49
N LEU A 78 26.96 33.29 -1.05
CA LEU A 78 25.53 33.10 -1.31
C LEU A 78 24.67 34.19 -0.67
N ARG A 79 25.01 34.65 0.54
CA ARG A 79 24.28 35.73 1.22
C ARG A 79 24.47 37.08 0.53
N GLU A 80 25.69 37.37 0.08
CA GLU A 80 25.98 38.59 -0.70
C GLU A 80 25.18 38.59 -2.00
N LEU A 81 25.17 37.47 -2.73
CA LEU A 81 24.36 37.29 -3.94
C LEU A 81 22.87 37.52 -3.66
N TRP A 82 22.33 36.92 -2.58
CA TRP A 82 20.94 37.13 -2.17
C TRP A 82 20.65 38.60 -1.83
N ASP A 83 21.54 39.28 -1.12
CA ASP A 83 21.35 40.68 -0.76
C ASP A 83 21.29 41.61 -1.98
N GLU A 84 22.05 41.29 -3.03
CA GLU A 84 22.01 41.94 -4.32
C GLU A 84 20.70 41.63 -5.08
N LYS A 85 20.35 40.34 -5.23
CA LYS A 85 19.31 39.88 -6.16
C LYS A 85 17.91 39.76 -5.55
N LYS A 86 17.72 39.74 -4.22
CA LYS A 86 16.40 39.53 -3.58
C LYS A 86 15.30 40.49 -4.02
N ARG A 87 15.64 41.74 -4.35
CA ARG A 87 14.68 42.73 -4.87
C ARG A 87 14.26 42.43 -6.30
N TYR A 88 15.17 41.89 -7.09
CA TYR A 88 14.92 41.47 -8.46
C TYR A 88 14.02 40.22 -8.47
N LEU A 89 14.35 39.20 -7.68
CA LEU A 89 13.56 37.96 -7.54
C LEU A 89 12.13 38.23 -7.06
N LYS A 90 11.94 39.21 -6.17
CA LYS A 90 10.61 39.65 -5.73
C LYS A 90 9.70 40.15 -6.86
N ASN A 91 10.27 40.58 -7.99
CA ASN A 91 9.50 41.00 -9.17
C ASN A 91 9.09 39.83 -10.07
N GLN A 92 9.33 38.58 -9.64
CA GLN A 92 8.97 37.35 -10.37
C GLN A 92 9.49 37.35 -11.82
N PRO A 93 10.82 37.36 -12.02
CA PRO A 93 11.40 37.23 -13.36
C PRO A 93 10.87 35.98 -14.09
N ASN A 94 10.90 35.97 -15.42
CA ASN A 94 10.61 34.75 -16.21
C ASN A 94 11.70 33.69 -15.99
N GLU A 95 11.50 32.50 -16.59
CA GLU A 95 12.35 31.32 -16.42
C GLU A 95 13.81 31.61 -16.77
N ASP A 96 14.11 32.02 -18.01
CA ASP A 96 15.48 32.33 -18.48
C ASP A 96 16.18 33.34 -17.57
N ASN A 97 15.47 34.38 -17.16
CA ASN A 97 16.00 35.42 -16.28
C ASN A 97 16.17 34.96 -14.83
N THR A 98 15.43 33.94 -14.38
CA THR A 98 15.65 33.28 -13.08
C THR A 98 16.89 32.41 -13.17
N GLN A 99 17.04 31.72 -14.29
CA GLN A 99 18.16 30.85 -14.61
C GLN A 99 19.48 31.65 -14.60
N ASP A 100 19.61 32.60 -15.52
CA ASP A 100 20.84 33.35 -15.77
C ASP A 100 21.29 34.21 -14.57
N GLU A 101 20.35 34.93 -13.93
CA GLU A 101 20.69 35.95 -12.93
C GLU A 101 20.74 35.44 -11.49
N TRP A 102 20.31 34.19 -11.26
CA TRP A 102 20.22 33.62 -9.92
C TRP A 102 20.67 32.16 -9.86
N ILE A 103 20.05 31.24 -10.61
CA ILE A 103 20.35 29.80 -10.50
C ILE A 103 21.80 29.52 -10.94
N ASP A 104 22.23 30.05 -12.08
CA ASP A 104 23.60 29.89 -12.60
C ASP A 104 24.66 30.44 -11.63
N GLU A 105 24.39 31.57 -10.98
CA GLU A 105 25.29 32.15 -9.99
C GLU A 105 25.38 31.27 -8.72
N VAL A 106 24.27 30.68 -8.29
CA VAL A 106 24.27 29.70 -7.18
C VAL A 106 25.03 28.42 -7.57
N LEU A 107 24.82 27.90 -8.79
CA LEU A 107 25.54 26.74 -9.33
C LEU A 107 27.06 26.98 -9.35
N ASN A 108 27.48 28.20 -9.73
CA ASN A 108 28.89 28.60 -9.72
C ASN A 108 29.50 28.62 -8.32
N ILE A 109 28.75 29.08 -7.30
CA ILE A 109 29.18 29.10 -5.89
C ILE A 109 29.42 27.67 -5.39
N ILE A 110 28.53 26.73 -5.73
CA ILE A 110 28.64 25.32 -5.32
C ILE A 110 29.53 24.49 -6.27
N GLY A 111 30.29 25.14 -7.15
CA GLY A 111 31.37 24.52 -7.91
C GLY A 111 31.00 23.90 -9.25
N HIS A 112 29.72 23.89 -9.64
CA HIS A 112 29.34 23.57 -11.02
C HIS A 112 29.79 24.72 -11.91
N LYS A 113 30.69 24.45 -12.86
CA LYS A 113 31.25 25.46 -13.79
C LYS A 113 31.24 25.02 -15.25
N GLN A 114 30.84 23.77 -15.50
CA GLN A 114 30.94 23.10 -16.79
C GLN A 114 29.63 22.35 -17.03
N TRP A 115 28.76 22.91 -17.86
CA TRP A 115 27.50 22.29 -18.26
C TRP A 115 27.11 22.65 -19.71
N SER A 116 26.44 21.74 -20.40
CA SER A 116 25.73 22.03 -21.66
C SER A 116 24.37 22.66 -21.34
N ASN A 117 23.98 23.67 -22.12
CA ASN A 117 22.66 24.30 -22.01
C ASN A 117 21.72 23.63 -23.03
N GLU A 118 20.52 23.27 -22.59
CA GLU A 118 19.47 22.67 -23.43
C GLU A 118 19.95 21.49 -24.31
N PRO A 119 20.76 20.54 -23.81
CA PRO A 119 21.17 19.39 -24.61
C PRO A 119 19.96 18.60 -25.07
N THR A 120 20.00 18.03 -26.27
CA THR A 120 18.83 17.40 -26.90
C THR A 120 19.10 15.91 -27.15
N LYS A 121 18.22 15.03 -26.66
CA LYS A 121 18.20 13.60 -27.04
C LYS A 121 16.87 13.23 -27.69
N THR A 122 16.91 12.70 -28.90
CA THR A 122 15.72 12.10 -29.53
C THR A 122 15.58 10.66 -29.08
N ILE A 123 14.46 10.32 -28.44
CA ILE A 123 14.13 8.96 -28.02
C ILE A 123 13.37 8.20 -29.13
N GLY A 124 13.23 6.88 -28.98
CA GLY A 124 12.80 5.96 -30.06
C GLY A 124 11.43 6.25 -30.69
N ASN A 125 10.55 7.00 -30.01
CA ASN A 125 9.26 7.47 -30.51
C ASN A 125 9.34 8.81 -31.28
N GLY A 126 10.53 9.38 -31.45
CA GLY A 126 10.75 10.67 -32.12
C GLY A 126 10.53 11.91 -31.24
N ARG A 127 10.21 11.73 -29.94
CA ARG A 127 10.14 12.83 -28.97
C ARG A 127 11.56 13.29 -28.61
N ASN A 128 11.74 14.60 -28.43
CA ASN A 128 12.99 15.19 -27.96
C ASN A 128 12.90 15.45 -26.46
N LEU A 129 13.94 15.05 -25.74
CA LEU A 129 14.17 15.40 -24.34
C LEU A 129 15.22 16.49 -24.29
N ASN A 130 14.87 17.61 -23.65
CA ASN A 130 15.67 18.82 -23.62
C ASN A 130 15.76 19.35 -22.18
N PRO A 131 16.55 18.72 -21.29
CA PRO A 131 16.80 19.30 -19.96
C PRO A 131 17.54 20.63 -20.09
N ASP A 132 17.38 21.53 -19.12
CA ASP A 132 18.07 22.83 -19.13
C ASP A 132 19.60 22.68 -18.99
N TYR A 133 20.04 21.69 -18.21
CA TYR A 133 21.45 21.46 -17.90
C TYR A 133 21.86 19.99 -18.03
N LEU A 134 23.08 19.78 -18.52
CA LEU A 134 23.83 18.53 -18.34
C LEU A 134 25.24 18.87 -17.85
N PHE A 135 25.60 18.38 -16.67
CA PHE A 135 26.83 18.77 -15.98
C PHE A 135 27.98 17.79 -16.24
N PHE A 136 29.19 18.32 -16.44
CA PHE A 136 30.40 17.55 -16.74
C PHE A 136 31.50 17.75 -15.70
N LYS A 137 32.29 16.69 -15.49
CA LYS A 137 33.38 16.68 -14.49
C LYS A 137 34.44 17.75 -14.77
N ASP A 138 34.74 18.03 -16.02
CA ASP A 138 35.70 19.05 -16.44
C ASP A 138 35.42 19.54 -17.86
N PHE A 139 36.14 20.59 -18.25
CA PHE A 139 36.01 21.21 -19.57
C PHE A 139 36.42 20.26 -20.71
N GLU A 140 37.41 19.38 -20.50
CA GLU A 140 37.88 18.46 -21.53
C GLU A 140 36.80 17.43 -21.87
N THR A 141 36.16 16.87 -20.85
CA THR A 141 35.07 15.88 -20.98
C THR A 141 33.87 16.46 -21.71
N ARG A 142 33.47 17.68 -21.36
CA ARG A 142 32.41 18.39 -22.08
C ARG A 142 32.78 18.55 -23.56
N LEU A 143 33.99 19.02 -23.83
CA LEU A 143 34.43 19.32 -25.19
C LEU A 143 34.58 18.06 -26.06
N ASP A 144 34.96 16.93 -25.46
CA ASP A 144 35.00 15.62 -26.12
C ASP A 144 33.58 15.05 -26.38
N SER A 145 32.58 15.49 -25.61
CA SER A 145 31.20 15.00 -25.65
C SER A 145 30.31 15.75 -26.64
N ASP A 146 30.60 17.03 -26.93
CA ASP A 146 29.86 17.94 -27.83
C ASP A 146 29.63 17.37 -29.27
N ASP A 147 30.39 16.35 -29.67
CA ASP A 147 30.33 15.72 -31.01
C ASP A 147 29.90 14.22 -31.00
N SER A 148 29.42 13.68 -29.86
CA SER A 148 29.17 12.24 -29.69
C SER A 148 27.69 11.87 -29.43
N GLU A 149 27.27 10.65 -29.82
CA GLU A 149 25.97 10.07 -29.42
C GLU A 149 25.88 9.78 -27.90
N ASN A 150 26.98 9.98 -27.15
CA ASN A 150 27.17 9.55 -25.77
C ASN A 150 27.27 10.73 -24.79
N GLU A 151 26.88 11.96 -25.17
CA GLU A 151 26.97 13.14 -24.30
C GLU A 151 26.35 12.91 -22.90
N PHE A 152 25.19 12.26 -22.86
CA PHE A 152 24.48 11.92 -21.63
C PHE A 152 25.13 10.78 -20.81
N GLU A 153 25.98 9.95 -21.41
CA GLU A 153 26.71 8.90 -20.67
C GLU A 153 27.88 9.48 -19.87
N GLU A 154 28.44 10.62 -20.32
CA GLU A 154 29.58 11.29 -19.67
C GLU A 154 29.15 12.38 -18.67
N GLY A 155 27.87 12.79 -18.70
CA GLY A 155 27.29 13.72 -17.74
C GLY A 155 26.98 13.03 -16.41
N TYR A 156 27.31 13.70 -15.29
CA TYR A 156 27.09 13.12 -13.95
C TYR A 156 25.78 13.56 -13.30
N LEU A 157 25.18 14.65 -13.78
CA LEU A 157 23.97 15.26 -13.23
C LEU A 157 23.19 15.92 -14.38
N ILE A 158 21.88 15.74 -14.39
CA ILE A 158 20.96 16.50 -15.24
C ILE A 158 20.26 17.55 -14.39
N GLY A 159 20.10 18.76 -14.91
CA GLY A 159 19.42 19.85 -14.22
C GLY A 159 18.21 20.36 -14.99
N GLU A 160 17.16 20.72 -14.25
CA GLU A 160 15.99 21.45 -14.74
C GLU A 160 15.71 22.66 -13.83
N ALA A 161 15.56 23.83 -14.42
CA ALA A 161 15.30 25.09 -13.74
C ALA A 161 13.94 25.66 -14.11
N LYS A 162 13.18 26.05 -13.09
CA LYS A 162 11.88 26.68 -13.22
C LYS A 162 11.90 28.14 -12.80
N LYS A 163 10.94 28.90 -13.30
CA LYS A 163 10.65 30.28 -12.87
C LYS A 163 10.66 30.42 -11.33
N TYR A 164 11.22 31.52 -10.84
CA TYR A 164 11.36 31.76 -9.40
C TYR A 164 10.04 31.59 -8.63
N GLY A 165 10.02 30.63 -7.70
CA GLY A 165 8.87 30.33 -6.83
C GLY A 165 7.72 29.57 -7.49
N ARG A 166 7.88 29.07 -8.73
CA ARG A 166 6.96 28.09 -9.35
C ARG A 166 6.87 26.84 -8.48
N THR A 167 5.68 26.30 -8.28
CA THR A 167 5.51 25.00 -7.62
C THR A 167 6.22 23.90 -8.41
N LEU A 168 6.89 22.98 -7.71
CA LEU A 168 7.62 21.87 -8.33
C LEU A 168 6.74 20.61 -8.46
N ASP A 169 5.65 20.53 -7.69
CA ASP A 169 4.80 19.34 -7.55
C ASP A 169 3.54 19.33 -8.42
N LYS A 170 3.31 20.38 -9.22
CA LYS A 170 2.09 20.52 -10.02
C LYS A 170 2.37 20.92 -11.45
N SER A 171 1.54 20.43 -12.36
CA SER A 171 1.41 20.95 -13.71
C SER A 171 0.84 22.38 -13.69
N MET A 172 1.08 23.15 -14.76
CA MET A 172 0.47 24.48 -14.96
C MET A 172 0.33 24.75 -16.45
N ASP A 173 -0.87 25.15 -16.90
CA ASP A 173 -1.19 25.71 -18.23
C ASP A 173 -0.18 25.35 -19.35
N ASN A 174 -0.37 24.20 -20.02
CA ASN A 174 0.47 23.66 -21.10
C ASN A 174 1.91 23.26 -20.73
N HIS A 175 2.28 23.23 -19.45
CA HIS A 175 3.59 22.78 -18.98
C HIS A 175 3.46 21.52 -18.13
N GLU A 176 4.34 20.56 -18.39
CA GLU A 176 4.47 19.33 -17.61
C GLU A 176 4.79 19.64 -16.13
N ASN A 177 4.40 18.71 -15.26
CA ASN A 177 4.76 18.73 -13.85
C ASN A 177 6.29 18.66 -13.70
N PRO A 178 6.97 19.65 -13.06
CA PRO A 178 8.42 19.69 -13.01
C PRO A 178 9.08 18.45 -12.40
N SER A 179 8.48 17.87 -11.35
CA SER A 179 9.00 16.65 -10.72
C SER A 179 8.94 15.43 -11.65
N PHE A 180 7.91 15.33 -12.48
CA PHE A 180 7.83 14.28 -13.49
C PHE A 180 8.78 14.53 -14.67
N GLN A 181 8.95 15.79 -15.04
CA GLN A 181 9.85 16.16 -16.12
C GLN A 181 11.30 15.75 -15.80
N ILE A 182 11.80 16.09 -14.59
CA ILE A 182 13.15 15.68 -14.17
C ILE A 182 13.27 14.16 -14.01
N PHE A 183 12.25 13.50 -13.45
CA PHE A 183 12.18 12.04 -13.35
C PHE A 183 12.33 11.37 -14.73
N ASN A 184 11.53 11.80 -15.71
CA ASN A 184 11.56 11.28 -17.08
C ASN A 184 12.93 11.52 -17.73
N TYR A 185 13.58 12.65 -17.45
CA TYR A 185 14.94 12.88 -17.91
C TYR A 185 15.94 11.90 -17.28
N VAL A 186 15.94 11.75 -15.96
CA VAL A 186 16.84 10.83 -15.26
C VAL A 186 16.66 9.39 -15.78
N ASP A 187 15.43 8.90 -15.86
CA ASP A 187 15.10 7.55 -16.33
C ASP A 187 15.52 7.31 -17.80
N ARG A 188 15.06 8.17 -18.72
CA ARG A 188 15.27 7.96 -20.16
C ARG A 188 16.68 8.27 -20.61
N LEU A 189 17.36 9.22 -19.96
CA LEU A 189 18.70 9.63 -20.31
C LEU A 189 19.76 8.78 -19.60
N ARG A 190 19.37 8.03 -18.55
CA ARG A 190 20.20 7.11 -17.76
C ARG A 190 21.39 7.78 -17.08
N THR A 191 21.20 9.00 -16.64
CA THR A 191 22.16 9.72 -15.80
C THR A 191 21.92 9.40 -14.33
N PRO A 192 22.97 9.22 -13.50
CA PRO A 192 22.81 8.75 -12.12
C PRO A 192 21.96 9.66 -11.22
N TRP A 193 22.05 10.98 -11.43
CA TRP A 193 21.41 11.98 -10.58
C TRP A 193 20.66 13.05 -11.40
N GLY A 194 19.58 13.56 -10.82
CA GLY A 194 18.79 14.70 -11.32
C GLY A 194 18.69 15.83 -10.31
N LEU A 195 18.77 17.07 -10.78
CA LEU A 195 18.61 18.30 -10.03
C LEU A 195 17.40 19.06 -10.56
N LEU A 196 16.45 19.40 -9.69
CA LEU A 196 15.32 20.26 -10.03
C LEU A 196 15.29 21.46 -9.09
N THR A 197 15.16 22.68 -9.65
CA THR A 197 15.10 23.90 -8.83
C THR A 197 14.16 24.95 -9.40
N ASN A 198 13.50 25.71 -8.53
CA ASN A 198 12.80 26.94 -8.88
C ASN A 198 13.56 28.18 -8.36
N GLY A 199 14.86 28.03 -8.08
CA GLY A 199 15.71 29.04 -7.43
C GLY A 199 15.46 29.23 -5.93
N LYS A 200 14.30 28.82 -5.39
CA LYS A 200 14.01 28.85 -3.96
C LYS A 200 14.28 27.49 -3.30
N ARG A 201 13.78 26.42 -3.92
CA ARG A 201 13.86 25.03 -3.50
C ARG A 201 14.73 24.27 -4.48
N TRP A 202 15.60 23.41 -3.95
CA TRP A 202 16.53 22.58 -4.70
C TRP A 202 16.27 21.13 -4.34
N ARG A 203 15.95 20.29 -5.33
CA ARG A 203 15.62 18.88 -5.18
C ARG A 203 16.65 18.01 -5.87
N LEU A 204 17.07 16.96 -5.19
CA LEU A 204 17.90 15.90 -5.72
C LEU A 204 17.05 14.65 -5.99
N TYR A 205 17.34 13.96 -7.08
CA TYR A 205 16.70 12.73 -7.55
C TYR A 205 17.74 11.68 -7.94
N SER A 206 17.49 10.41 -7.67
CA SER A 206 18.35 9.28 -8.08
C SER A 206 17.75 8.53 -9.28
N TYR A 207 18.62 7.94 -10.11
CA TYR A 207 18.22 6.97 -11.13
C TYR A 207 17.87 5.60 -10.54
N GLU A 208 18.49 5.22 -9.43
CA GLU A 208 18.27 3.89 -8.82
C GLU A 208 16.88 3.82 -8.15
N ASP A 209 16.44 4.90 -7.49
CA ASP A 209 15.09 5.06 -6.92
C ASP A 209 14.30 6.11 -7.69
N CYS A 210 14.07 5.82 -8.97
CA CYS A 210 13.46 6.77 -9.88
C CYS A 210 11.93 6.82 -9.66
N GLU A 211 11.46 7.66 -8.74
CA GLU A 211 10.06 8.06 -8.61
C GLU A 211 9.95 9.59 -8.48
N ALA A 212 8.90 10.20 -9.07
CA ALA A 212 8.76 11.66 -9.12
C ALA A 212 8.57 12.31 -7.74
N ASP A 213 8.06 11.56 -6.78
CA ASP A 213 7.88 11.94 -5.38
C ASP A 213 9.04 11.50 -4.47
N VAL A 214 10.04 10.76 -4.96
CA VAL A 214 11.22 10.39 -4.17
C VAL A 214 12.34 11.40 -4.38
N PHE A 215 12.59 12.27 -3.39
CA PHE A 215 13.59 13.34 -3.50
C PHE A 215 14.12 13.86 -2.16
N TYR A 216 15.26 14.54 -2.22
CA TYR A 216 15.81 15.33 -1.10
C TYR A 216 15.76 16.83 -1.43
N GLU A 217 15.03 17.62 -0.63
CA GLU A 217 14.77 19.05 -0.86
C GLU A 217 15.38 19.96 0.19
N ILE A 218 15.94 21.09 -0.27
CA ILE A 218 16.31 22.23 0.57
C ILE A 218 15.73 23.53 0.04
N ASP A 219 14.95 24.24 0.87
CA ASP A 219 14.54 25.63 0.62
C ASP A 219 15.62 26.60 1.13
N ILE A 220 16.47 27.06 0.22
CA ILE A 220 17.61 27.93 0.55
C ILE A 220 17.18 29.33 0.98
N VAL A 221 15.97 29.77 0.63
CA VAL A 221 15.52 31.14 0.94
C VAL A 221 14.97 31.23 2.36
N GLU A 222 14.03 30.36 2.73
CA GLU A 222 13.42 30.42 4.07
C GLU A 222 14.36 29.84 5.14
N ASN A 223 15.09 28.76 4.83
CA ASN A 223 15.86 28.04 5.86
C ASN A 223 17.31 28.47 6.02
N ILE A 224 17.86 29.15 5.01
CA ILE A 224 19.24 29.63 5.04
C ILE A 224 19.26 31.16 5.01
N LEU A 225 18.79 31.76 3.90
CA LEU A 225 19.00 33.19 3.62
C LEU A 225 18.19 34.14 4.51
N LYS A 226 16.95 33.79 4.85
CA LYS A 226 16.08 34.58 5.75
C LYS A 226 16.24 34.21 7.22
N LYS A 227 16.92 33.11 7.54
CA LYS A 227 17.09 32.65 8.91
C LYS A 227 17.93 33.66 9.69
N SER A 228 17.41 34.12 10.83
CA SER A 228 18.07 35.15 11.63
C SER A 228 19.21 34.59 12.47
N ASP A 229 19.12 33.32 12.85
CA ASP A 229 20.16 32.63 13.59
C ASP A 229 21.25 32.13 12.62
N ARG A 230 22.47 32.68 12.76
CA ARG A 230 23.58 32.39 11.84
C ARG A 230 24.06 30.94 11.96
N GLU A 231 24.08 30.39 13.17
CA GLU A 231 24.57 29.03 13.42
C GLU A 231 23.65 28.00 12.75
N THR A 232 22.33 28.10 12.96
CA THR A 232 21.35 27.27 12.25
C THR A 232 21.40 27.50 10.73
N ALA A 233 21.54 28.74 10.27
CA ALA A 233 21.61 29.05 8.84
C ALA A 233 22.84 28.40 8.18
N LEU A 234 23.99 28.43 8.86
CA LEU A 234 25.22 27.83 8.39
C LEU A 234 25.14 26.30 8.36
N GLN A 235 24.53 25.68 9.39
CA GLN A 235 24.29 24.22 9.38
C GLN A 235 23.38 23.81 8.22
N ASN A 236 22.27 24.53 8.01
CA ASN A 236 21.39 24.31 6.87
C ASN A 236 22.10 24.52 5.52
N PHE A 237 23.00 25.51 5.44
CA PHE A 237 23.85 25.71 4.27
C PHE A 237 24.85 24.57 4.07
N LYS A 238 25.39 23.99 5.14
CA LYS A 238 26.27 22.84 5.05
C LYS A 238 25.57 21.64 4.41
N HIS A 239 24.30 21.38 4.76
CA HIS A 239 23.47 20.40 4.05
C HIS A 239 23.34 20.76 2.57
N PHE A 240 22.97 21.99 2.24
CA PHE A 240 22.85 22.42 0.84
C PHE A 240 24.15 22.25 0.06
N TYR A 241 25.25 22.77 0.58
CA TYR A 241 26.54 22.73 -0.08
C TYR A 241 27.04 21.30 -0.28
N LEU A 242 26.98 20.44 0.75
CA LEU A 242 27.49 19.08 0.65
C LEU A 242 26.62 18.16 -0.20
N PHE A 243 25.31 18.37 -0.28
CA PHE A 243 24.45 17.52 -1.14
C PHE A 243 24.44 17.99 -2.60
N PHE A 244 24.62 19.29 -2.86
CA PHE A 244 24.45 19.86 -4.19
C PHE A 244 25.75 20.35 -4.86
N ARG A 245 26.91 20.32 -4.20
CA ARG A 245 28.17 20.72 -4.86
C ARG A 245 28.61 19.71 -5.91
N LYS A 246 29.40 20.18 -6.87
CA LYS A 246 30.00 19.36 -7.93
C LYS A 246 30.73 18.11 -7.41
N GLU A 247 31.51 18.25 -6.34
CA GLU A 247 32.32 17.17 -5.78
C GLU A 247 31.48 15.99 -5.28
N SER A 248 30.22 16.24 -4.93
CA SER A 248 29.32 15.22 -4.38
C SER A 248 28.90 14.16 -5.39
N PHE A 249 29.06 14.44 -6.68
CA PHE A 249 28.66 13.57 -7.79
C PHE A 249 29.85 12.94 -8.54
N GLN A 250 31.07 13.00 -8.00
CA GLN A 250 32.26 12.54 -8.73
C GLN A 250 32.39 11.01 -8.72
N PRO A 251 32.25 10.31 -9.88
CA PRO A 251 32.11 8.85 -9.92
C PRO A 251 33.38 8.07 -9.55
N SER A 252 34.56 8.70 -9.64
CA SER A 252 35.84 8.00 -9.45
C SER A 252 36.15 7.59 -8.01
N GLN A 253 35.34 8.00 -7.02
CA GLN A 253 35.58 7.73 -5.59
C GLN A 253 34.32 7.32 -4.77
N ASN A 254 33.17 7.04 -5.41
CA ASN A 254 31.84 7.16 -4.79
C ASN A 254 31.66 8.56 -4.20
N GLY A 255 30.92 9.41 -4.92
CA GLY A 255 30.65 10.78 -4.50
C GLY A 255 29.94 10.83 -3.15
N PHE A 256 29.94 11.99 -2.50
CA PHE A 256 29.32 12.17 -1.19
C PHE A 256 27.86 11.69 -1.17
N VAL A 257 27.07 12.00 -2.21
CA VAL A 257 25.67 11.56 -2.26
C VAL A 257 25.55 10.06 -2.56
N ASP A 258 26.46 9.47 -3.34
CA ASP A 258 26.49 8.02 -3.59
C ASP A 258 26.75 7.25 -2.29
N GLN A 259 27.66 7.72 -1.44
CA GLN A 259 27.95 7.09 -0.14
C GLN A 259 26.74 7.14 0.81
N ILE A 260 26.00 8.24 0.80
CA ILE A 260 24.78 8.39 1.62
C ILE A 260 23.67 7.50 1.07
N PHE A 261 23.53 7.44 -0.26
CA PHE A 261 22.55 6.60 -0.93
C PHE A 261 22.80 5.12 -0.64
N GLU A 262 24.00 4.61 -0.95
CA GLU A 262 24.39 3.24 -0.63
C GLU A 262 24.29 2.92 0.87
N GLY A 263 24.67 3.87 1.73
CA GLY A 263 24.58 3.73 3.18
C GLY A 263 23.13 3.66 3.69
N SER A 264 22.23 4.44 3.06
CA SER A 264 20.79 4.42 3.33
C SER A 264 20.17 3.10 2.88
N GLU A 265 20.47 2.67 1.65
CA GLU A 265 19.99 1.40 1.07
C GLU A 265 20.40 0.19 1.92
N ASN A 266 21.67 0.15 2.32
CA ASN A 266 22.16 -0.93 3.18
C ASN A 266 21.50 -0.92 4.57
N TYR A 267 21.20 0.27 5.11
CA TYR A 267 20.49 0.39 6.38
C TYR A 267 19.03 -0.06 6.26
N SER A 268 18.30 0.42 5.26
CA SER A 268 16.90 0.06 5.01
C SER A 268 16.74 -1.45 4.80
N ARG A 269 17.54 -2.07 3.91
CA ARG A 269 17.52 -3.53 3.71
C ARG A 269 17.85 -4.30 4.99
N GLY A 270 18.85 -3.83 5.74
CA GLY A 270 19.24 -4.44 6.99
C GLY A 270 18.14 -4.39 8.05
N LEU A 271 17.37 -3.30 8.07
CA LEU A 271 16.22 -3.09 8.95
C LEU A 271 15.02 -3.92 8.49
N GLU A 272 14.78 -4.04 7.19
CA GLU A 272 13.73 -4.88 6.60
C GLU A 272 13.90 -6.36 6.97
N ASP A 273 15.11 -6.91 6.81
CA ASP A 273 15.42 -8.29 7.17
C ASP A 273 15.14 -8.56 8.66
N ASP A 274 15.54 -7.63 9.53
CA ASP A 274 15.36 -7.78 10.98
C ASP A 274 13.88 -7.60 11.38
N LEU A 275 13.16 -6.70 10.70
CA LEU A 275 11.74 -6.44 10.94
C LEU A 275 10.87 -7.64 10.56
N GLU A 276 11.22 -8.39 9.51
CA GLU A 276 10.50 -9.62 9.15
C GLU A 276 10.51 -10.62 10.33
N ASP A 277 11.69 -10.92 10.85
CA ASP A 277 11.87 -11.81 12.02
C ASP A 277 11.11 -11.29 13.25
N ASP A 278 11.16 -9.98 13.49
CA ASP A 278 10.50 -9.35 14.63
C ASP A 278 8.97 -9.34 14.47
N ILE A 279 8.44 -9.25 13.25
CA ILE A 279 7.00 -9.37 12.97
C ILE A 279 6.51 -10.81 13.23
N TYR A 280 7.27 -11.84 12.85
CA TYR A 280 6.93 -13.23 13.21
C TYR A 280 6.89 -13.41 14.73
N ALA A 281 7.89 -12.87 15.44
CA ALA A 281 7.89 -12.89 16.90
C ALA A 281 6.70 -12.10 17.48
N ALA A 282 6.32 -10.97 16.87
CA ALA A 282 5.19 -10.16 17.30
C ALA A 282 3.86 -10.92 17.15
N LEU A 283 3.73 -11.76 16.13
CA LEU A 283 2.56 -12.60 15.92
C LEU A 283 2.41 -13.65 17.03
N GLU A 284 3.51 -14.31 17.41
CA GLU A 284 3.53 -15.23 18.55
C GLU A 284 3.19 -14.54 19.87
N VAL A 285 3.80 -13.37 20.12
CA VAL A 285 3.56 -12.56 21.33
C VAL A 285 2.10 -12.14 21.41
N THR A 286 1.53 -11.72 20.28
CA THR A 286 0.13 -11.30 20.18
C THR A 286 -0.81 -12.47 20.50
N ALA A 287 -0.62 -13.60 19.84
CA ALA A 287 -1.46 -14.78 20.03
C ALA A 287 -1.39 -15.28 21.48
N ARG A 288 -0.17 -15.40 22.03
CA ARG A 288 0.04 -15.75 23.44
C ARG A 288 -0.66 -14.75 24.37
N GLY A 289 -0.51 -13.46 24.09
CA GLY A 289 -1.13 -12.39 24.85
C GLY A 289 -2.66 -12.51 24.90
N PHE A 290 -3.32 -12.87 23.80
CA PHE A 290 -4.77 -13.10 23.79
C PHE A 290 -5.16 -14.31 24.65
N PHE A 291 -4.43 -15.43 24.53
CA PHE A 291 -4.69 -16.61 25.35
C PHE A 291 -4.50 -16.34 26.85
N GLU A 292 -3.43 -15.64 27.23
CA GLU A 292 -3.07 -15.37 28.62
C GLU A 292 -3.95 -14.29 29.26
N THR A 293 -4.24 -13.21 28.53
CA THR A 293 -5.05 -12.08 29.04
C THR A 293 -6.49 -12.50 29.29
N ASN A 294 -7.06 -13.33 28.41
CA ASN A 294 -8.49 -13.62 28.37
C ASN A 294 -8.84 -15.04 28.86
N ASP A 295 -7.86 -15.83 29.30
CA ASP A 295 -8.02 -17.22 29.76
C ASP A 295 -8.75 -18.11 28.73
N ILE A 296 -8.38 -17.95 27.45
CA ILE A 296 -8.97 -18.71 26.34
C ILE A 296 -8.37 -20.13 26.34
N GLU A 297 -9.22 -21.15 26.23
CA GLU A 297 -8.75 -22.53 26.05
C GLU A 297 -8.10 -22.71 24.67
N LYS A 298 -6.92 -23.32 24.63
CA LYS A 298 -6.14 -23.59 23.40
C LYS A 298 -6.68 -24.82 22.64
N THR A 299 -7.92 -24.75 22.17
CA THR A 299 -8.51 -25.70 21.21
C THR A 299 -8.06 -25.37 19.79
N GLU A 300 -8.19 -26.31 18.85
CA GLU A 300 -7.83 -26.10 17.43
C GLU A 300 -8.61 -24.91 16.82
N GLU A 301 -9.94 -24.86 17.04
CA GLU A 301 -10.81 -23.76 16.60
C GLU A 301 -10.39 -22.39 17.19
N ASN A 302 -10.11 -22.33 18.50
CA ASN A 302 -9.68 -21.08 19.13
C ASN A 302 -8.27 -20.66 18.69
N ILE A 303 -7.39 -21.61 18.39
CA ILE A 303 -6.05 -21.33 17.85
C ILE A 303 -6.17 -20.69 16.46
N GLU A 304 -7.02 -21.22 15.58
CA GLU A 304 -7.28 -20.62 14.26
C GLU A 304 -7.88 -19.22 14.38
N GLU A 305 -8.84 -19.02 15.29
CA GLU A 305 -9.48 -17.72 15.50
C GLU A 305 -8.50 -16.68 16.08
N VAL A 306 -7.73 -17.06 17.11
CA VAL A 306 -6.68 -16.21 17.71
C VAL A 306 -5.60 -15.90 16.69
N HIS A 307 -5.19 -16.86 15.87
CA HIS A 307 -4.20 -16.65 14.81
C HIS A 307 -4.68 -15.59 13.82
N ARG A 308 -5.91 -15.74 13.29
CA ARG A 308 -6.53 -14.77 12.39
C ARG A 308 -6.62 -13.38 13.02
N ALA A 309 -7.10 -13.29 14.26
CA ALA A 309 -7.22 -12.01 14.97
C ALA A 309 -5.86 -11.35 15.25
N SER A 310 -4.83 -12.15 15.53
CA SER A 310 -3.47 -11.67 15.76
C SER A 310 -2.87 -11.07 14.48
N LEU A 311 -3.07 -11.71 13.33
CA LEU A 311 -2.68 -11.16 12.03
C LEU A 311 -3.36 -9.81 11.75
N ILE A 312 -4.68 -9.74 11.93
CA ILE A 312 -5.43 -8.48 11.73
C ILE A 312 -4.94 -7.38 12.68
N LEU A 313 -4.65 -7.70 13.95
CA LEU A 313 -4.10 -6.72 14.88
C LEU A 313 -2.74 -6.18 14.41
N LEU A 314 -1.83 -7.05 14.00
CA LEU A 314 -0.52 -6.62 13.51
C LEU A 314 -0.64 -5.77 12.24
N TYR A 315 -1.54 -6.13 11.32
CA TYR A 315 -1.81 -5.32 10.13
C TYR A 315 -2.33 -3.93 10.48
N ARG A 316 -3.26 -3.82 11.43
CA ARG A 316 -3.73 -2.51 11.94
C ARG A 316 -2.59 -1.69 12.52
N MET A 317 -1.72 -2.29 13.32
CA MET A 317 -0.60 -1.58 13.95
C MET A 317 0.44 -1.11 12.92
N LEU A 318 0.84 -1.98 12.00
CA LEU A 318 1.79 -1.68 10.94
C LEU A 318 1.25 -0.61 9.99
N PHE A 319 -0.04 -0.70 9.61
CA PHE A 319 -0.71 0.33 8.83
C PHE A 319 -0.62 1.70 9.49
N ILE A 320 -0.93 1.78 10.79
CA ILE A 320 -0.93 3.05 11.52
C ILE A 320 0.50 3.58 11.70
N LEU A 321 1.46 2.72 12.00
CA LEU A 321 2.87 3.12 12.08
C LEU A 321 3.32 3.74 10.75
N ASN A 322 3.00 3.10 9.62
CA ASN A 322 3.29 3.63 8.30
C ASN A 322 2.56 4.96 8.02
N ALA A 323 1.26 5.03 8.33
CA ALA A 323 0.44 6.22 8.16
C ALA A 323 0.95 7.41 8.99
N GLU A 324 1.34 7.18 10.24
CA GLU A 324 1.89 8.20 11.13
C GLU A 324 3.26 8.68 10.66
N SER A 325 4.16 7.77 10.28
CA SER A 325 5.48 8.15 9.78
C SER A 325 5.40 8.97 8.48
N ARG A 326 4.41 8.68 7.61
CA ARG A 326 4.14 9.45 6.38
C ARG A 326 3.38 10.76 6.59
N GLY A 327 2.96 11.06 7.82
CA GLY A 327 2.19 12.29 8.13
C GLY A 327 0.74 12.26 7.64
N LEU A 328 0.19 11.07 7.37
CA LEU A 328 -1.19 10.86 6.91
C LEU A 328 -2.19 10.90 8.07
N MET A 329 -1.68 10.86 9.30
CA MET A 329 -2.44 11.05 10.53
C MET A 329 -2.22 12.47 11.08
N PRO A 330 -3.12 13.01 11.94
CA PRO A 330 -3.00 14.36 12.53
C PRO A 330 -1.83 14.52 13.52
N MET A 331 -0.59 14.31 13.07
CA MET A 331 0.61 14.32 13.90
C MET A 331 0.90 15.70 14.49
N ASP A 332 0.50 16.76 13.78
CA ASP A 332 0.58 18.14 14.26
C ASP A 332 -0.30 18.40 15.48
N GLU A 333 -1.36 17.60 15.66
CA GLU A 333 -2.31 17.78 16.73
C GLU A 333 -1.82 17.12 18.01
N LYS A 334 -1.43 17.96 18.97
CA LYS A 334 -0.89 17.52 20.26
C LYS A 334 -1.77 16.49 20.98
N LYS A 335 -3.08 16.60 20.82
CA LYS A 335 -4.03 15.66 21.43
C LYS A 335 -3.95 14.28 20.80
N TYR A 336 -3.90 14.18 19.47
CA TYR A 336 -3.68 12.92 18.76
C TYR A 336 -2.34 12.32 19.17
N ARG A 337 -1.27 13.12 18.99
CA ARG A 337 0.11 12.72 19.26
C ARG A 337 0.32 12.16 20.66
N LEU A 338 -0.21 12.79 21.70
CA LEU A 338 0.05 12.35 23.08
C LEU A 338 -0.91 11.27 23.60
N LYS A 339 -2.00 10.96 22.90
CA LYS A 339 -3.06 10.10 23.42
C LYS A 339 -3.41 8.91 22.56
N LEU A 340 -3.25 9.00 21.24
CA LEU A 340 -3.65 7.96 20.32
C LEU A 340 -2.46 7.44 19.52
N SER A 341 -1.49 8.30 19.21
CA SER A 341 -0.40 7.96 18.31
C SER A 341 0.45 6.77 18.79
N LEU A 342 0.72 5.86 17.85
CA LEU A 342 1.65 4.75 18.05
C LEU A 342 3.10 5.23 18.09
N GLU A 343 3.46 6.29 17.33
CA GLU A 343 4.76 6.95 17.40
C GLU A 343 5.04 7.49 18.81
N TYR A 344 4.02 7.96 19.53
CA TYR A 344 4.19 8.33 20.94
C TYR A 344 4.44 7.11 21.82
N LEU A 345 3.68 6.01 21.65
CA LEU A 345 3.91 4.75 22.39
C LEU A 345 5.32 4.21 22.16
N LYS A 346 5.80 4.28 20.92
CA LYS A 346 7.17 3.96 20.53
C LYS A 346 8.19 4.79 21.33
N GLY A 347 8.01 6.11 21.41
CA GLY A 347 8.86 6.97 22.24
C GLY A 347 8.73 6.73 23.76
N GLN A 348 7.70 6.00 24.21
CA GLN A 348 7.56 5.61 25.62
C GLN A 348 8.32 4.32 25.98
N LEU A 349 8.77 3.55 24.99
CA LEU A 349 9.53 2.31 25.22
C LEU A 349 10.88 2.55 25.89
N GLU A 350 11.47 3.72 25.67
CA GLU A 350 12.78 4.13 26.24
C GLU A 350 12.69 4.62 27.69
N ASP A 351 11.48 4.97 28.18
CA ASP A 351 11.30 5.48 29.54
C ASP A 351 10.97 4.34 30.52
N GLU A 352 11.99 3.88 31.25
CA GLU A 352 11.85 2.84 32.28
C GLU A 352 10.89 3.21 33.42
N ASN A 353 10.55 4.50 33.59
CA ASN A 353 9.63 4.97 34.64
C ASN A 353 8.18 5.13 34.16
N ASN A 354 7.85 4.62 32.97
CA ASN A 354 6.56 4.84 32.36
C ASN A 354 5.51 3.77 32.75
N ASP A 355 4.40 4.23 33.32
CA ASP A 355 3.26 3.39 33.71
C ASP A 355 2.29 3.09 32.54
N VAL A 356 2.55 3.60 31.33
CA VAL A 356 1.72 3.36 30.11
C VAL A 356 1.52 1.87 29.86
N PHE A 357 2.53 1.05 30.10
CA PHE A 357 2.49 -0.40 29.93
C PHE A 357 2.36 -1.16 31.26
N SER A 358 1.82 -0.51 32.29
CA SER A 358 1.57 -1.15 33.59
C SER A 358 0.79 -2.46 33.43
N GLN A 359 1.04 -3.41 34.35
CA GLN A 359 0.40 -4.72 34.37
C GLN A 359 -1.11 -4.54 34.62
N ASP A 360 -1.88 -4.40 33.54
CA ASP A 360 -3.35 -4.36 33.40
C ASP A 360 -3.65 -4.13 31.89
N THR A 361 -4.91 -4.00 31.46
CA THR A 361 -5.30 -3.75 30.05
C THR A 361 -5.24 -2.27 29.63
N TRP A 362 -4.60 -1.40 30.43
CA TRP A 362 -4.70 0.05 30.24
C TRP A 362 -4.23 0.54 28.87
N ALA A 363 -3.09 0.04 28.37
CA ALA A 363 -2.59 0.40 27.04
C ALA A 363 -3.59 0.02 25.95
N TRP A 364 -4.20 -1.15 26.07
CA TRP A 364 -5.23 -1.63 25.15
C TRP A 364 -6.47 -0.72 25.19
N ASP A 365 -7.07 -0.53 26.37
CA ASP A 365 -8.36 0.18 26.52
C ASP A 365 -8.28 1.70 26.34
N ARG A 366 -7.11 2.30 26.56
CA ARG A 366 -6.94 3.77 26.55
C ARG A 366 -6.13 4.30 25.38
N ARG A 367 -5.52 3.43 24.58
CA ARG A 367 -4.69 3.79 23.43
C ARG A 367 -5.10 3.01 22.19
N ILE A 368 -4.91 1.68 22.21
CA ILE A 368 -5.04 0.85 21.00
C ILE A 368 -6.48 0.77 20.50
N ARG A 369 -7.42 0.34 21.35
CA ARG A 369 -8.84 0.21 20.98
C ARG A 369 -9.45 1.57 20.57
N PRO A 370 -9.30 2.67 21.35
CA PRO A 370 -9.81 3.98 20.95
C PRO A 370 -9.19 4.52 19.65
N LEU A 371 -7.93 4.20 19.35
CA LEU A 371 -7.31 4.59 18.09
C LEU A 371 -7.97 3.87 16.92
N PHE A 372 -8.23 2.56 17.05
CA PHE A 372 -8.93 1.79 16.01
C PHE A 372 -10.36 2.27 15.81
N GLU A 373 -11.09 2.50 16.90
CA GLU A 373 -12.44 3.08 16.87
C GLU A 373 -12.43 4.44 16.16
N ALA A 374 -11.51 5.34 16.53
CA ALA A 374 -11.43 6.67 15.94
C ALA A 374 -11.03 6.67 14.46
N ILE A 375 -10.22 5.69 14.03
CA ILE A 375 -9.86 5.45 12.63
C ILE A 375 -11.04 4.85 11.85
N ASN A 376 -11.79 3.92 12.44
CA ASN A 376 -12.96 3.30 11.80
C ASN A 376 -14.11 4.32 11.65
N GLU A 377 -14.43 5.03 12.73
CA GLU A 377 -15.55 5.96 12.77
C GLU A 377 -15.21 7.35 12.22
N GLY A 378 -13.92 7.72 12.14
CA GLY A 378 -13.51 9.09 11.80
C GLY A 378 -14.09 10.12 12.76
N GLU A 379 -13.40 10.34 13.87
CA GLU A 379 -13.93 11.18 14.96
C GLU A 379 -13.41 12.63 14.93
N GLN A 380 -14.27 13.59 15.34
CA GLN A 380 -13.89 14.99 15.52
C GLN A 380 -13.64 15.30 17.01
N TYR A 381 -12.40 15.67 17.34
CA TYR A 381 -11.96 15.97 18.70
C TYR A 381 -11.74 17.48 18.94
N GLY A 382 -12.83 18.24 18.85
CA GLY A 382 -12.80 19.70 18.94
C GLY A 382 -12.33 20.34 17.63
N GLU A 383 -11.11 20.88 17.61
CA GLU A 383 -10.57 21.59 16.44
C GLU A 383 -9.89 20.67 15.42
N PHE A 384 -9.59 19.41 15.76
CA PHE A 384 -9.01 18.45 14.82
C PHE A 384 -9.92 17.25 14.56
N LYS A 385 -9.70 16.61 13.40
CA LYS A 385 -10.47 15.47 12.90
C LYS A 385 -9.52 14.34 12.56
N ILE A 386 -9.88 13.11 12.92
CA ILE A 386 -9.29 11.90 12.35
C ILE A 386 -10.19 11.50 11.18
N THR A 387 -9.60 11.36 10.00
CA THR A 387 -10.33 10.88 8.83
C THR A 387 -10.68 9.42 9.04
N ALA A 388 -11.89 9.02 8.66
CA ALA A 388 -12.24 7.61 8.68
C ALA A 388 -11.46 6.87 7.59
N TYR A 389 -10.78 5.82 7.99
CA TYR A 389 -10.16 4.86 7.09
C TYR A 389 -11.11 3.65 7.00
N ASN A 390 -12.07 3.75 6.08
CA ASN A 390 -13.02 2.68 5.80
C ASN A 390 -12.38 1.63 4.88
N GLY A 391 -12.84 0.38 4.98
CA GLY A 391 -12.24 -0.72 4.22
C GLY A 391 -12.42 -2.11 4.84
N GLY A 392 -13.03 -2.20 6.01
CA GLY A 392 -13.24 -3.46 6.72
C GLY A 392 -12.11 -3.81 7.69
N LEU A 393 -10.86 -3.42 7.43
CA LEU A 393 -9.73 -3.74 8.32
C LEU A 393 -9.96 -3.27 9.76
N PHE A 394 -10.50 -2.07 9.97
CA PHE A 394 -10.81 -1.50 11.28
C PHE A 394 -12.26 -1.74 11.75
N ASP A 395 -13.05 -2.43 10.93
CA ASP A 395 -14.46 -2.70 11.20
C ASP A 395 -14.60 -3.77 12.31
N GLU A 396 -15.37 -3.44 13.35
CA GLU A 396 -15.61 -4.34 14.47
C GLU A 396 -16.60 -5.47 14.12
N GLU A 397 -17.54 -5.23 13.22
CA GLU A 397 -18.50 -6.24 12.77
C GLU A 397 -17.82 -7.31 11.92
N LYS A 398 -16.84 -6.92 11.10
CA LYS A 398 -15.99 -7.87 10.34
C LYS A 398 -14.95 -8.58 11.21
N HIS A 399 -14.56 -7.98 12.34
CA HIS A 399 -13.53 -8.51 13.25
C HIS A 399 -13.97 -8.59 14.73
N PRO A 400 -15.03 -9.37 15.04
CA PRO A 400 -15.67 -9.38 16.36
C PRO A 400 -14.73 -9.83 17.49
N PHE A 401 -13.74 -10.68 17.18
CA PHE A 401 -12.76 -11.15 18.16
C PHE A 401 -11.99 -9.98 18.81
N LEU A 402 -11.54 -9.02 18.01
CA LEU A 402 -10.76 -7.87 18.51
C LEU A 402 -11.62 -6.87 19.29
N ALA A 403 -12.92 -6.82 19.03
CA ALA A 403 -13.87 -6.05 19.81
C ALA A 403 -14.15 -6.70 21.19
N GLN A 404 -14.18 -8.03 21.23
CA GLN A 404 -14.51 -8.80 22.44
C GLN A 404 -13.34 -8.96 23.42
N TYR A 405 -12.12 -9.20 22.91
CA TYR A 405 -10.97 -9.59 23.71
C TYR A 405 -9.96 -8.46 23.91
N GLU A 406 -9.12 -8.59 24.95
CA GLU A 406 -8.18 -7.55 25.37
C GLU A 406 -6.74 -8.07 25.48
N LEU A 407 -5.77 -7.15 25.51
CA LEU A 407 -4.36 -7.46 25.77
C LEU A 407 -3.86 -6.71 27.02
N GLN A 408 -3.12 -7.41 27.87
CA GLN A 408 -2.38 -6.76 28.96
C GLN A 408 -1.26 -5.87 28.41
N GLY A 409 -0.95 -4.81 29.15
CA GLY A 409 -0.02 -3.76 28.75
C GLY A 409 1.41 -4.26 28.53
N ASN A 410 1.84 -5.33 29.20
CA ASN A 410 3.13 -5.99 28.93
C ASN A 410 3.15 -6.64 27.55
N HIS A 411 2.07 -7.29 27.10
CA HIS A 411 2.02 -7.83 25.74
C HIS A 411 1.98 -6.73 24.69
N VAL A 412 1.21 -5.66 24.94
CA VAL A 412 1.23 -4.48 24.06
C VAL A 412 2.64 -3.88 23.98
N LYS A 413 3.36 -3.83 25.11
CA LYS A 413 4.76 -3.39 25.13
C LYS A 413 5.66 -4.29 24.30
N ASP A 414 5.60 -5.61 24.52
CA ASP A 414 6.42 -6.58 23.79
C ASP A 414 6.16 -6.49 22.27
N ILE A 415 4.90 -6.33 21.85
CA ILE A 415 4.54 -6.11 20.44
C ILE A 415 5.15 -4.81 19.93
N MET A 416 4.99 -3.70 20.65
CA MET A 416 5.55 -2.41 20.25
C MET A 416 7.08 -2.41 20.21
N GLU A 417 7.77 -3.14 21.11
CA GLU A 417 9.22 -3.29 21.07
C GLU A 417 9.68 -3.98 19.78
N LEU A 418 8.97 -5.04 19.37
CA LEU A 418 9.28 -5.78 18.15
C LEU A 418 8.95 -4.99 16.87
N LEU A 419 7.84 -4.23 16.86
CA LEU A 419 7.45 -3.47 15.68
C LEU A 419 8.20 -2.13 15.55
N ALA A 420 8.69 -1.56 16.64
CA ALA A 420 9.14 -0.17 16.65
C ALA A 420 10.62 0.02 16.99
N GLN A 421 11.33 -1.04 17.40
CA GLN A 421 12.76 -1.02 17.65
C GLN A 421 13.46 -2.06 16.78
N SER A 422 14.61 -1.69 16.22
CA SER A 422 15.56 -2.60 15.61
C SER A 422 16.94 -2.41 16.26
N THR A 423 17.89 -3.31 15.97
CA THR A 423 19.27 -3.20 16.44
C THR A 423 20.16 -2.78 15.29
N ASP A 424 20.85 -1.65 15.43
CA ASP A 424 21.82 -1.23 14.43
C ASP A 424 22.99 -2.23 14.38
N LYS A 425 23.19 -2.88 13.24
CA LYS A 425 24.21 -3.93 13.04
C LYS A 425 25.64 -3.42 13.19
N GLU A 426 25.88 -2.11 13.05
CA GLU A 426 27.21 -1.51 13.18
C GLU A 426 27.51 -1.01 14.60
N THR A 427 26.54 -0.36 15.25
CA THR A 427 26.74 0.23 16.59
C THR A 427 26.29 -0.69 17.73
N GLU A 428 25.49 -1.72 17.43
CA GLU A 428 24.78 -2.57 18.40
C GLU A 428 23.76 -1.79 19.28
N ASP A 429 23.48 -0.54 18.95
CA ASP A 429 22.51 0.28 19.67
C ASP A 429 21.09 -0.04 19.20
N LYS A 430 20.12 0.11 20.11
CA LYS A 430 18.70 0.05 19.76
C LYS A 430 18.31 1.32 19.03
N VAL A 431 17.73 1.17 17.85
CA VAL A 431 17.27 2.26 17.00
C VAL A 431 15.77 2.15 16.76
N LEU A 432 15.13 3.31 16.65
CA LEU A 432 13.71 3.41 16.40
C LEU A 432 13.43 3.25 14.89
N VAL A 433 12.55 2.32 14.54
CA VAL A 433 12.18 2.06 13.13
C VAL A 433 11.37 3.22 12.56
N ASP A 434 11.83 3.83 11.45
CA ASP A 434 11.05 4.80 10.68
C ASP A 434 10.36 4.07 9.51
N TYR A 435 9.04 3.95 9.56
CA TYR A 435 8.27 3.24 8.53
C TYR A 435 8.19 3.99 7.19
N ARG A 436 8.72 5.21 7.10
CA ARG A 436 8.96 5.87 5.79
C ARG A 436 10.12 5.24 5.02
N ASP A 437 11.13 4.76 5.75
CA ASP A 437 12.35 4.18 5.17
C ASP A 437 12.12 2.74 4.66
N LEU A 438 10.95 2.16 4.93
CA LEU A 438 10.52 0.83 4.50
C LEU A 438 9.76 0.90 3.18
N ASN A 439 10.14 0.05 2.22
CA ASN A 439 9.37 -0.09 0.99
C ASN A 439 8.04 -0.81 1.27
N ILE A 440 6.93 -0.23 0.81
CA ILE A 440 5.57 -0.77 0.97
C ILE A 440 5.46 -2.17 0.37
N ARG A 441 6.17 -2.42 -0.73
CA ARG A 441 6.18 -3.70 -1.42
C ARG A 441 6.86 -4.77 -0.57
N HIS A 442 7.92 -4.45 0.18
CA HIS A 442 8.57 -5.39 1.11
C HIS A 442 7.70 -5.73 2.32
N LEU A 443 6.83 -4.81 2.78
CA LEU A 443 5.79 -5.14 3.76
C LEU A 443 4.87 -6.25 3.22
N GLY A 444 4.51 -6.18 1.94
CA GLY A 444 3.72 -7.19 1.22
C GLY A 444 4.31 -8.60 1.27
N SER A 445 5.64 -8.73 1.15
CA SER A 445 6.31 -10.04 1.24
C SER A 445 6.36 -10.58 2.67
N VAL A 446 6.56 -9.72 3.67
CA VAL A 446 6.47 -10.13 5.09
C VAL A 446 5.06 -10.64 5.39
N TYR A 447 4.05 -9.93 4.89
CA TYR A 447 2.66 -10.33 5.05
C TYR A 447 2.31 -11.65 4.38
N GLU A 448 2.81 -11.88 3.17
CA GLU A 448 2.66 -13.17 2.49
C GLU A 448 3.37 -14.29 3.27
N GLY A 449 4.58 -14.04 3.76
CA GLY A 449 5.32 -14.96 4.62
C GLY A 449 4.54 -15.33 5.88
N LEU A 450 3.89 -14.37 6.54
CA LEU A 450 3.03 -14.63 7.71
C LEU A 450 1.88 -15.58 7.41
N LEU A 451 1.31 -15.54 6.20
CA LEU A 451 0.23 -16.45 5.80
C LEU A 451 0.69 -17.90 5.63
N GLU A 452 1.99 -18.14 5.44
CA GLU A 452 2.54 -19.49 5.35
C GLU A 452 2.71 -20.17 6.71
N HIS A 453 2.64 -19.39 7.80
CA HIS A 453 2.86 -19.90 9.14
C HIS A 453 1.54 -20.32 9.79
N GLU A 454 1.56 -21.45 10.50
CA GLU A 454 0.47 -21.89 11.33
C GLU A 454 0.81 -21.71 12.81
N LEU A 455 -0.16 -21.26 13.60
CA LEU A 455 -0.06 -21.28 15.05
C LEU A 455 -0.38 -22.68 15.58
N ARG A 456 0.52 -23.26 16.38
CA ARG A 456 0.31 -24.54 17.04
C ARG A 456 0.57 -24.46 18.53
N LYS A 457 0.01 -25.41 19.27
CA LYS A 457 0.30 -25.61 20.70
C LYS A 457 1.46 -26.58 20.86
N ALA A 458 2.46 -26.18 21.64
CA ALA A 458 3.60 -27.03 21.94
C ALA A 458 3.21 -28.21 22.85
N GLU A 459 3.54 -29.43 22.43
CA GLU A 459 3.36 -30.66 23.22
C GLU A 459 4.52 -30.95 24.18
N GLU A 460 5.66 -30.29 23.98
CA GLU A 460 6.87 -30.36 24.80
C GLU A 460 7.61 -29.03 24.76
N ASP A 461 8.71 -28.90 25.50
CA ASP A 461 9.57 -27.71 25.41
C ASP A 461 10.32 -27.71 24.07
N LEU A 462 10.27 -26.58 23.35
CA LEU A 462 10.86 -26.40 22.02
C LEU A 462 11.91 -25.29 22.02
N VAL A 463 12.91 -25.45 21.15
CA VAL A 463 13.99 -24.49 20.89
C VAL A 463 14.06 -24.24 19.38
N LEU A 464 14.15 -22.96 18.99
CA LEU A 464 14.31 -22.57 17.59
C LEU A 464 15.78 -22.70 17.17
N GLU A 465 16.06 -23.55 16.18
CA GLU A 465 17.39 -23.76 15.61
C GLU A 465 17.34 -23.73 14.08
N ASN A 466 18.12 -22.83 13.45
CA ASN A 466 18.15 -22.65 12.00
C ASN A 466 16.76 -22.40 11.36
N GLY A 467 15.86 -21.72 12.08
CA GLY A 467 14.50 -21.43 11.62
C GLY A 467 13.49 -22.58 11.80
N GLU A 468 13.88 -23.67 12.46
CA GLU A 468 12.99 -24.81 12.75
C GLU A 468 12.87 -25.06 14.26
N TRP A 469 11.66 -25.33 14.74
CA TRP A 469 11.41 -25.68 16.13
C TRP A 469 11.78 -27.14 16.40
N ASN A 470 12.68 -27.36 17.35
CA ASN A 470 13.17 -28.68 17.72
C ASN A 470 12.90 -28.97 19.20
N SER A 471 12.74 -30.25 19.58
CA SER A 471 12.62 -30.64 20.99
C SER A 471 13.85 -30.17 21.78
N ALA A 472 13.63 -29.43 22.86
CA ALA A 472 14.69 -28.95 23.74
C ALA A 472 15.54 -30.12 24.30
N SER A 473 14.92 -31.29 24.44
CA SER A 473 15.56 -32.51 24.92
C SER A 473 16.62 -33.05 23.94
N ASP A 474 16.43 -32.83 22.64
CA ASP A 474 17.33 -33.28 21.57
C ASP A 474 18.48 -32.27 21.34
N SER A 475 18.20 -30.97 21.41
CA SER A 475 19.19 -29.90 21.19
C SER A 475 20.18 -29.72 22.35
N LYS A 476 19.91 -30.31 23.54
CA LYS A 476 20.76 -30.23 24.76
C LYS A 476 21.12 -28.79 25.19
N LYS A 477 20.30 -27.80 24.83
CA LYS A 477 20.43 -26.40 25.25
C LYS A 477 19.59 -26.16 26.50
N ASP A 478 20.05 -25.25 27.36
CA ASP A 478 19.27 -24.80 28.50
C ASP A 478 18.29 -23.71 28.07
N LEU A 479 16.99 -23.95 28.24
CA LEU A 479 15.93 -22.99 27.94
C LEU A 479 16.07 -21.70 28.78
N GLU A 480 16.68 -21.76 29.96
CA GLU A 480 16.88 -20.55 30.78
C GLU A 480 17.92 -19.61 30.17
N GLU A 481 18.89 -20.12 29.40
CA GLU A 481 19.96 -19.34 28.77
C GLU A 481 19.58 -18.77 27.40
N LEU A 482 18.47 -19.23 26.81
CA LEU A 482 18.03 -18.80 25.48
C LEU A 482 17.19 -17.51 25.50
N PRO A 483 17.32 -16.64 24.48
CA PRO A 483 16.41 -15.51 24.26
C PRO A 483 14.96 -15.97 24.21
N ARG A 484 14.00 -15.12 24.62
CA ARG A 484 12.58 -15.47 24.61
C ARG A 484 12.08 -15.86 23.22
N LYS A 485 12.59 -15.21 22.16
CA LYS A 485 12.27 -15.51 20.76
C LYS A 485 12.80 -16.85 20.23
N GLN A 486 13.60 -17.58 21.02
CA GLN A 486 14.18 -18.87 20.62
C GLN A 486 13.70 -20.04 21.50
N LYS A 487 12.68 -19.82 22.34
CA LYS A 487 12.17 -20.84 23.25
C LYS A 487 10.66 -20.79 23.45
N VAL A 488 10.05 -21.97 23.45
CA VAL A 488 8.63 -22.19 23.70
C VAL A 488 8.52 -23.31 24.73
N ARG A 489 7.68 -23.13 25.75
CA ARG A 489 7.43 -24.15 26.78
C ARG A 489 6.26 -25.05 26.41
N GLU A 490 6.23 -26.25 26.96
CA GLU A 490 5.07 -27.14 26.86
C GLU A 490 3.77 -26.39 27.21
N GLY A 491 2.80 -26.45 26.30
CA GLY A 491 1.49 -25.80 26.43
C GLY A 491 1.41 -24.34 25.96
N GLU A 492 2.54 -23.70 25.62
CA GLU A 492 2.56 -22.41 24.93
C GLU A 492 2.21 -22.57 23.44
N VAL A 493 1.94 -21.45 22.76
CA VAL A 493 1.73 -21.42 21.30
C VAL A 493 3.01 -20.96 20.59
N TYR A 494 3.22 -21.46 19.38
CA TYR A 494 4.37 -21.15 18.53
C TYR A 494 3.97 -21.17 17.04
N LEU A 495 4.71 -20.43 16.21
CA LEU A 495 4.53 -20.45 14.76
C LEU A 495 5.38 -21.55 14.13
N THR A 496 4.83 -22.25 13.15
CA THR A 496 5.56 -23.27 12.41
C THR A 496 5.24 -23.25 10.92
N ASN A 497 6.23 -23.67 10.13
CA ASN A 497 6.16 -23.82 8.68
C ASN A 497 6.14 -25.30 8.26
N GLU A 498 5.88 -26.21 9.21
CA GLU A 498 5.96 -27.67 9.02
C GLU A 498 4.87 -28.28 8.13
N SER A 499 3.94 -27.49 7.58
CA SER A 499 3.00 -28.05 6.63
C SER A 499 3.70 -28.36 5.29
N ASP A 500 3.45 -29.55 4.73
CA ASP A 500 3.78 -29.93 3.35
C ASP A 500 3.10 -28.99 2.29
N GLU A 501 2.50 -27.88 2.73
CA GLU A 501 1.67 -26.92 2.00
C GLU A 501 2.46 -25.94 1.13
N ARG A 502 3.79 -25.79 1.33
CA ARG A 502 4.66 -25.08 0.36
C ARG A 502 4.47 -25.55 -1.09
N LYS A 503 3.99 -26.79 -1.29
CA LYS A 503 3.64 -27.34 -2.62
C LYS A 503 2.14 -27.30 -2.94
N ALA A 504 1.27 -27.06 -1.96
CA ALA A 504 -0.18 -27.14 -2.09
C ALA A 504 -0.88 -25.77 -2.20
N THR A 505 -0.40 -24.74 -1.49
CA THR A 505 -0.95 -23.37 -1.54
C THR A 505 -0.43 -22.59 -2.75
N GLY A 506 0.82 -22.85 -3.18
CA GLY A 506 1.41 -22.17 -4.32
C GLY A 506 1.74 -20.69 -4.07
N SER A 507 1.73 -20.23 -2.81
CA SER A 507 2.25 -18.94 -2.39
C SER A 507 3.75 -18.91 -2.63
N TYR A 508 4.19 -18.15 -3.62
CA TYR A 508 5.60 -17.93 -3.89
C TYR A 508 5.75 -16.44 -4.12
N TYR A 509 6.51 -15.80 -3.23
CA TYR A 509 6.97 -14.44 -3.45
C TYR A 509 7.56 -14.31 -4.86
N THR A 510 7.06 -13.34 -5.61
CA THR A 510 7.58 -13.03 -6.95
C THR A 510 8.56 -11.88 -6.83
N PRO A 511 9.86 -12.08 -7.11
CA PRO A 511 10.86 -11.01 -7.06
C PRO A 511 10.43 -9.77 -7.86
N GLU A 512 10.73 -8.58 -7.32
CA GLU A 512 10.29 -7.29 -7.87
C GLU A 512 10.60 -7.11 -9.36
N TYR A 513 11.85 -7.36 -9.77
CA TYR A 513 12.25 -7.25 -11.17
C TYR A 513 11.44 -8.16 -12.12
N ILE A 514 10.84 -9.24 -11.60
CA ILE A 514 9.94 -10.11 -12.37
C ILE A 514 8.55 -9.47 -12.48
N VAL A 515 8.04 -8.90 -11.38
CA VAL A 515 6.75 -8.20 -11.35
C VAL A 515 6.77 -7.03 -12.34
N GLU A 516 7.76 -6.14 -12.23
CA GLU A 516 7.94 -4.98 -13.11
C GLU A 516 8.02 -5.40 -14.58
N TYR A 517 8.88 -6.38 -14.88
CA TYR A 517 9.04 -6.89 -16.24
C TYR A 517 7.72 -7.44 -16.80
N ILE A 518 6.96 -8.19 -16.01
CA ILE A 518 5.67 -8.74 -16.47
C ILE A 518 4.67 -7.62 -16.70
N VAL A 519 4.52 -6.67 -15.78
CA VAL A 519 3.59 -5.53 -15.92
C VAL A 519 3.94 -4.72 -17.16
N GLU A 520 5.20 -4.34 -17.33
CA GLU A 520 5.68 -3.58 -18.49
C GLU A 520 5.36 -4.29 -19.80
N ASN A 521 5.53 -5.61 -19.86
CA ASN A 521 5.33 -6.38 -21.10
C ASN A 521 3.89 -6.87 -21.33
N THR A 522 2.98 -6.67 -20.36
CA THR A 522 1.58 -7.11 -20.47
C THR A 522 0.59 -5.95 -20.42
N VAL A 523 0.64 -5.14 -19.37
CA VAL A 523 -0.17 -3.92 -19.19
C VAL A 523 0.34 -2.80 -20.09
N GLY A 524 1.67 -2.66 -20.19
CA GLY A 524 2.33 -1.62 -20.98
C GLY A 524 1.79 -1.46 -22.41
N PRO A 525 1.77 -2.51 -23.24
CA PRO A 525 1.24 -2.41 -24.61
C PRO A 525 -0.21 -1.91 -24.67
N LYS A 526 -1.05 -2.22 -23.68
CA LYS A 526 -2.46 -1.76 -23.64
C LYS A 526 -2.61 -0.31 -23.24
N VAL A 527 -1.74 0.18 -22.37
CA VAL A 527 -1.68 1.60 -22.04
C VAL A 527 -1.15 2.38 -23.25
N GLU A 528 -0.14 1.87 -23.96
CA GLU A 528 0.38 2.50 -25.17
C GLU A 528 -0.64 2.56 -26.31
N ASP A 529 -1.40 1.48 -26.54
CA ASP A 529 -2.52 1.48 -27.50
C ASP A 529 -3.48 2.66 -27.19
N LYS A 530 -3.82 2.88 -25.91
CA LYS A 530 -4.69 3.99 -25.49
C LYS A 530 -4.04 5.37 -25.65
N ILE A 531 -2.75 5.49 -25.39
CA ILE A 531 -1.97 6.73 -25.61
C ILE A 531 -1.94 7.10 -27.08
N GLU A 532 -1.74 6.13 -27.99
CA GLU A 532 -1.71 6.38 -29.44
C GLU A 532 -3.09 6.70 -30.02
N GLU A 533 -4.16 6.14 -29.44
CA GLU A 533 -5.54 6.29 -29.92
C GLU A 533 -6.25 7.55 -29.40
N SER A 534 -5.73 8.20 -28.36
CA SER A 534 -6.41 9.28 -27.63
C SER A 534 -5.68 10.61 -27.73
N ASP A 535 -6.44 11.71 -27.79
CA ASP A 535 -5.88 13.02 -27.49
C ASP A 535 -5.62 13.13 -25.96
N SER A 536 -4.67 13.99 -25.56
CA SER A 536 -4.24 14.13 -24.16
C SER A 536 -5.37 14.52 -23.18
N GLU A 537 -6.45 15.15 -23.68
CA GLU A 537 -7.63 15.52 -22.88
C GLU A 537 -8.55 14.33 -22.56
N ASP A 538 -8.65 13.34 -23.46
CA ASP A 538 -9.51 12.15 -23.29
C ASP A 538 -8.71 10.94 -22.76
N LEU A 539 -7.39 11.05 -22.65
CA LEU A 539 -6.51 9.94 -22.32
C LEU A 539 -6.83 9.33 -20.95
N LEU A 540 -7.12 10.18 -19.96
CA LEU A 540 -7.44 9.72 -18.60
C LEU A 540 -8.61 8.73 -18.63
N ASP A 541 -9.75 9.15 -19.15
CA ASP A 541 -10.96 8.32 -19.25
C ASP A 541 -10.72 7.04 -20.06
N HIS A 542 -9.98 7.14 -21.17
CA HIS A 542 -9.71 6.00 -22.03
C HIS A 542 -8.79 4.94 -21.42
N VAL A 543 -7.82 5.35 -20.59
CA VAL A 543 -6.96 4.45 -19.83
C VAL A 543 -7.69 3.89 -18.60
N LEU A 544 -8.53 4.70 -17.94
CA LEU A 544 -9.35 4.26 -16.80
C LEU A 544 -10.43 3.23 -17.18
N ASP A 545 -10.74 3.10 -18.48
CA ASP A 545 -11.61 2.05 -19.04
C ASP A 545 -10.90 0.68 -19.20
N LEU A 546 -9.58 0.60 -18.97
CA LEU A 546 -8.86 -0.67 -18.95
C LEU A 546 -9.24 -1.48 -17.71
N ASN A 547 -9.30 -2.81 -17.86
CA ASN A 547 -9.57 -3.73 -16.75
C ASN A 547 -8.39 -4.70 -16.60
N ILE A 548 -7.63 -4.54 -15.52
CA ILE A 548 -6.46 -5.34 -15.17
C ILE A 548 -6.85 -6.24 -14.02
N CYS A 549 -6.65 -7.56 -14.17
CA CYS A 549 -7.05 -8.53 -13.17
C CYS A 549 -5.91 -9.48 -12.81
N ASP A 550 -5.68 -9.66 -11.52
CA ASP A 550 -4.90 -10.77 -10.98
C ASP A 550 -5.84 -11.82 -10.32
N PRO A 551 -6.04 -13.01 -10.93
CA PRO A 551 -6.98 -14.02 -10.44
C PRO A 551 -6.42 -14.89 -9.29
N ALA A 552 -5.18 -14.64 -8.85
CA ALA A 552 -4.54 -15.28 -7.70
C ALA A 552 -3.59 -14.26 -7.05
N MET A 553 -4.17 -13.14 -6.60
CA MET A 553 -3.42 -11.91 -6.36
C MET A 553 -2.48 -11.93 -5.15
N GLY A 554 -2.65 -12.88 -4.23
CA GLY A 554 -1.88 -12.90 -2.98
C GLY A 554 -1.99 -11.56 -2.25
N SER A 555 -0.84 -11.01 -1.83
CA SER A 555 -0.72 -9.71 -1.17
C SER A 555 -0.84 -8.50 -2.13
N GLY A 556 -1.12 -8.72 -3.41
CA GLY A 556 -1.43 -7.67 -4.38
C GLY A 556 -0.22 -7.03 -5.09
N HIS A 557 0.96 -7.67 -5.09
CA HIS A 557 2.18 -7.11 -5.73
C HIS A 557 2.00 -6.72 -7.21
N PHE A 558 1.34 -7.57 -8.01
CA PHE A 558 1.07 -7.22 -9.41
C PHE A 558 0.08 -6.07 -9.53
N LEU A 559 -0.87 -5.96 -8.59
CA LEU A 559 -1.88 -4.91 -8.58
C LEU A 559 -1.29 -3.56 -8.21
N THR A 560 -0.40 -3.51 -7.21
CA THR A 560 0.32 -2.29 -6.82
C THR A 560 1.26 -1.82 -7.93
N GLU A 561 2.03 -2.71 -8.54
CA GLU A 561 2.91 -2.33 -9.65
C GLU A 561 2.12 -1.91 -10.90
N ALA A 562 1.04 -2.62 -11.26
CA ALA A 562 0.17 -2.17 -12.34
C ALA A 562 -0.43 -0.78 -12.09
N THR A 563 -0.81 -0.49 -10.83
CA THR A 563 -1.30 0.83 -10.42
C THR A 563 -0.24 1.90 -10.65
N SER A 564 0.96 1.70 -10.09
CA SER A 564 2.08 2.64 -10.21
C SER A 564 2.52 2.83 -11.66
N PHE A 565 2.58 1.75 -12.44
CA PHE A 565 2.89 1.80 -13.87
C PHE A 565 1.88 2.66 -14.64
N ILE A 566 0.58 2.37 -14.51
CA ILE A 566 -0.47 3.11 -15.22
C ILE A 566 -0.48 4.58 -14.80
N ALA A 567 -0.34 4.86 -13.50
CA ALA A 567 -0.31 6.22 -12.98
C ALA A 567 0.87 7.03 -13.55
N ARG A 568 2.07 6.43 -13.65
CA ARG A 568 3.23 7.05 -14.30
C ARG A 568 2.93 7.43 -15.74
N ARG A 569 2.37 6.50 -16.52
CA ARG A 569 2.02 6.75 -17.94
C ARG A 569 0.96 7.83 -18.11
N LEU A 570 -0.04 7.86 -17.24
CA LEU A 570 -1.10 8.87 -17.27
C LEU A 570 -0.56 10.28 -17.02
N ILE A 571 0.43 10.41 -16.14
CA ILE A 571 1.03 11.72 -15.86
C ILE A 571 2.01 12.13 -16.95
N GLU A 572 2.74 11.18 -17.53
CA GLU A 572 3.67 11.44 -18.64
C GLU A 572 2.99 11.92 -19.94
N HIS A 573 1.73 11.50 -20.17
CA HIS A 573 1.04 11.67 -21.46
C HIS A 573 -0.32 12.37 -21.36
N GLY A 574 -0.97 12.35 -20.20
CA GLY A 574 -2.31 12.88 -19.99
C GLY A 574 -2.31 14.30 -19.44
N LYS A 575 -3.46 14.96 -19.54
CA LYS A 575 -3.76 16.16 -18.75
C LYS A 575 -4.53 15.76 -17.51
N ILE A 576 -3.98 16.08 -16.34
CA ILE A 576 -4.68 15.89 -15.07
C ILE A 576 -5.54 17.14 -14.79
N PRO A 577 -6.84 17.01 -14.49
CA PRO A 577 -7.69 18.16 -14.21
C PRO A 577 -7.28 18.92 -12.94
N ASP A 578 -6.80 20.16 -13.08
CA ASP A 578 -6.35 21.00 -11.95
C ASP A 578 -7.40 21.18 -10.84
N GLU A 579 -8.68 21.26 -11.21
CA GLU A 579 -9.81 21.43 -10.26
C GLU A 579 -10.01 20.20 -9.36
N GLU A 580 -9.60 19.00 -9.80
CA GLU A 580 -9.83 17.74 -9.08
C GLU A 580 -8.69 17.37 -8.12
N VAL A 581 -7.53 18.04 -8.25
CA VAL A 581 -6.30 17.81 -7.45
C VAL A 581 -6.06 18.93 -6.41
N GLU A 582 -7.08 19.72 -6.07
CA GLU A 582 -6.92 20.81 -5.10
C GLU A 582 -6.40 20.29 -3.73
N GLY A 583 -5.16 20.67 -3.40
CA GLY A 583 -4.49 20.31 -2.15
C GLY A 583 -3.81 18.93 -2.11
N GLU A 584 -3.88 18.14 -3.19
CA GLU A 584 -3.31 16.78 -3.25
C GLU A 584 -2.07 16.72 -4.16
N ASN A 585 -1.28 15.66 -4.02
CA ASN A 585 -0.24 15.29 -4.97
C ASN A 585 -0.90 14.65 -6.20
N GLU A 586 -0.60 15.15 -7.41
CA GLU A 586 -1.17 14.63 -8.67
C GLU A 586 -0.97 13.12 -8.82
N PHE A 587 0.17 12.57 -8.39
CA PHE A 587 0.45 11.14 -8.50
C PHE A 587 -0.45 10.29 -7.63
N VAL A 588 -0.58 10.68 -6.36
CA VAL A 588 -1.45 9.98 -5.40
C VAL A 588 -2.89 10.00 -5.88
N TRP A 589 -3.34 11.14 -6.38
CA TRP A 589 -4.67 11.28 -6.96
C TRP A 589 -4.87 10.33 -8.15
N VAL A 590 -3.92 10.28 -9.10
CA VAL A 590 -4.00 9.36 -10.25
C VAL A 590 -3.97 7.90 -9.80
N LYS A 591 -3.11 7.52 -8.85
CA LYS A 591 -3.09 6.16 -8.30
C LYS A 591 -4.46 5.77 -7.74
N ARG A 592 -5.12 6.67 -7.01
CA ARG A 592 -6.49 6.45 -6.50
C ARG A 592 -7.48 6.21 -7.63
N GLN A 593 -7.44 7.02 -8.70
CA GLN A 593 -8.30 6.81 -9.86
C GLN A 593 -8.05 5.45 -10.52
N VAL A 594 -6.79 5.07 -10.71
CA VAL A 594 -6.44 3.77 -11.31
C VAL A 594 -6.97 2.61 -10.46
N VAL A 595 -6.78 2.64 -9.14
CA VAL A 595 -7.27 1.59 -8.25
C VAL A 595 -8.80 1.48 -8.28
N SER A 596 -9.51 2.61 -8.19
CA SER A 596 -10.97 2.62 -8.15
C SER A 596 -11.64 2.25 -9.49
N HIS A 597 -10.91 2.21 -10.62
CA HIS A 597 -11.50 1.95 -11.93
C HIS A 597 -10.94 0.71 -12.63
N CYS A 598 -9.63 0.48 -12.54
CA CYS A 598 -8.91 -0.46 -13.42
C CYS A 598 -8.53 -1.78 -12.77
N ILE A 599 -8.33 -1.77 -11.45
CA ILE A 599 -7.61 -2.84 -10.74
C ILE A 599 -8.60 -3.82 -10.12
N TYR A 600 -8.49 -5.10 -10.49
CA TYR A 600 -9.33 -6.19 -9.97
C TYR A 600 -8.45 -7.33 -9.49
N GLY A 601 -8.91 -8.05 -8.49
CA GLY A 601 -8.15 -9.16 -7.94
C GLY A 601 -9.02 -10.22 -7.27
N VAL A 602 -8.56 -11.46 -7.32
CA VAL A 602 -9.22 -12.60 -6.68
C VAL A 602 -8.18 -13.41 -5.94
N ASP A 603 -8.50 -13.83 -4.73
CA ASP A 603 -7.73 -14.85 -4.02
C ASP A 603 -8.65 -15.80 -3.25
N ILE A 604 -8.22 -17.05 -3.08
CA ILE A 604 -8.99 -18.04 -2.31
C ILE A 604 -8.85 -17.80 -0.81
N ASN A 605 -7.74 -17.20 -0.36
CA ASN A 605 -7.46 -16.90 1.04
C ASN A 605 -8.04 -15.52 1.40
N PRO A 606 -9.03 -15.44 2.32
CA PRO A 606 -9.58 -14.17 2.77
C PRO A 606 -8.54 -13.19 3.30
N LEU A 607 -7.50 -13.68 3.97
CA LEU A 607 -6.45 -12.83 4.53
C LEU A 607 -5.56 -12.23 3.45
N ALA A 608 -5.27 -12.99 2.38
CA ALA A 608 -4.55 -12.45 1.22
C ALA A 608 -5.34 -11.31 0.58
N VAL A 609 -6.68 -11.43 0.53
CA VAL A 609 -7.54 -10.35 0.04
C VAL A 609 -7.43 -9.09 0.88
N GLU A 610 -7.47 -9.21 2.22
CA GLU A 610 -7.28 -8.06 3.10
C GLU A 610 -5.88 -7.44 2.98
N LEU A 611 -4.86 -8.25 2.73
CA LEU A 611 -3.49 -7.77 2.46
C LEU A 611 -3.38 -7.02 1.14
N GLY A 612 -4.00 -7.53 0.07
CA GLY A 612 -4.06 -6.82 -1.21
C GLY A 612 -4.70 -5.44 -1.07
N LYS A 613 -5.77 -5.33 -0.26
CA LYS A 613 -6.41 -4.04 0.05
C LYS A 613 -5.45 -3.12 0.80
N LEU A 614 -4.80 -3.62 1.84
CA LEU A 614 -3.84 -2.88 2.66
C LEU A 614 -2.71 -2.29 1.80
N SER A 615 -2.08 -3.12 0.97
CA SER A 615 -0.99 -2.71 0.09
C SER A 615 -1.43 -1.59 -0.86
N LEU A 616 -2.61 -1.72 -1.49
CA LEU A 616 -3.16 -0.68 -2.36
C LEU A 616 -3.51 0.60 -1.61
N TRP A 617 -4.04 0.51 -0.38
CA TRP A 617 -4.32 1.69 0.43
C TRP A 617 -3.05 2.45 0.78
N ILE A 618 -1.99 1.77 1.24
CA ILE A 618 -0.73 2.44 1.56
C ILE A 618 -0.17 3.19 0.32
N GLU A 619 -0.33 2.62 -0.88
CA GLU A 619 0.05 3.25 -2.15
C GLU A 619 -0.84 4.43 -2.57
N THR A 620 -2.08 4.51 -2.07
CA THR A 620 -3.11 5.48 -2.52
C THR A 620 -3.60 6.42 -1.43
N MET A 621 -2.97 6.39 -0.25
CA MET A 621 -3.35 7.23 0.88
C MET A 621 -3.02 8.70 0.62
N ALA A 622 -4.00 9.56 0.92
CA ALA A 622 -3.87 11.02 0.86
C ALA A 622 -4.41 11.64 2.14
N GLU A 623 -3.74 12.70 2.61
CA GLU A 623 -4.14 13.42 3.83
C GLU A 623 -5.58 13.94 3.72
N GLY A 624 -6.41 13.66 4.72
CA GLY A 624 -7.78 14.17 4.77
C GLY A 624 -8.78 13.48 3.83
N LYS A 625 -8.36 12.50 3.02
CA LYS A 625 -9.21 11.73 2.10
C LYS A 625 -9.54 10.35 2.68
N PRO A 626 -10.75 9.80 2.44
CA PRO A 626 -11.06 8.42 2.81
C PRO A 626 -10.30 7.43 1.92
N LEU A 627 -10.17 6.19 2.38
CA LEU A 627 -9.70 5.09 1.55
C LEU A 627 -10.77 4.70 0.52
N SER A 628 -10.34 4.23 -0.65
CA SER A 628 -11.24 3.70 -1.68
C SER A 628 -11.90 2.40 -1.21
N PHE A 629 -13.16 2.20 -1.60
CA PHE A 629 -13.90 1.00 -1.24
C PHE A 629 -13.51 -0.15 -2.17
N LEU A 630 -12.61 -1.03 -1.72
CA LEU A 630 -12.04 -2.07 -2.59
C LEU A 630 -12.81 -3.39 -2.63
N ASP A 631 -13.84 -3.60 -1.79
CA ASP A 631 -14.52 -4.89 -1.70
C ASP A 631 -15.17 -5.31 -3.02
N HIS A 632 -15.55 -4.38 -3.90
CA HIS A 632 -16.13 -4.67 -5.21
C HIS A 632 -15.09 -4.92 -6.32
N HIS A 633 -13.80 -4.69 -6.03
CA HIS A 633 -12.66 -4.89 -6.93
C HIS A 633 -11.79 -6.08 -6.53
N LEU A 634 -11.62 -6.31 -5.22
CA LEU A 634 -10.84 -7.40 -4.66
C LEU A 634 -11.77 -8.41 -3.97
N LYS A 635 -11.71 -9.68 -4.39
CA LYS A 635 -12.69 -10.69 -4.00
C LYS A 635 -12.08 -11.97 -3.45
N VAL A 636 -12.76 -12.55 -2.47
CA VAL A 636 -12.49 -13.91 -2.00
C VAL A 636 -13.20 -14.90 -2.91
N GLY A 637 -12.47 -15.87 -3.46
CA GLY A 637 -13.06 -16.95 -4.24
C GLY A 637 -12.05 -17.83 -4.97
N ASN A 638 -12.52 -19.02 -5.36
CA ASN A 638 -11.77 -19.93 -6.20
C ASN A 638 -11.95 -19.54 -7.67
N SER A 639 -10.99 -18.80 -8.21
CA SER A 639 -10.97 -18.30 -9.58
C SER A 639 -11.12 -19.36 -10.68
N LEU A 640 -10.92 -20.65 -10.36
CA LEU A 640 -11.01 -21.78 -11.30
C LEU A 640 -12.43 -22.39 -11.39
N ILE A 641 -13.33 -22.08 -10.47
CA ILE A 641 -14.63 -22.76 -10.34
C ILE A 641 -15.78 -21.76 -10.35
N GLY A 642 -16.61 -21.81 -11.38
CA GLY A 642 -17.83 -21.02 -11.47
C GLY A 642 -18.58 -21.25 -12.77
N SER A 643 -19.66 -20.49 -12.96
CA SER A 643 -20.49 -20.50 -14.16
C SER A 643 -20.73 -19.09 -14.67
N ASP A 644 -20.91 -18.97 -15.99
CA ASP A 644 -21.22 -17.72 -16.66
C ASP A 644 -22.72 -17.42 -16.62
N PHE A 645 -23.08 -16.14 -16.46
CA PHE A 645 -24.46 -15.66 -16.37
C PHE A 645 -25.32 -16.15 -17.53
N ASP A 646 -24.79 -16.16 -18.76
CA ASP A 646 -25.58 -16.54 -19.93
C ASP A 646 -25.83 -18.07 -20.02
N GLU A 647 -25.04 -18.88 -19.33
CA GLU A 647 -25.12 -20.36 -19.38
C GLU A 647 -26.10 -20.93 -18.35
N ILE A 648 -26.23 -20.29 -17.18
CA ILE A 648 -27.04 -20.80 -16.05
C ILE A 648 -28.56 -20.86 -16.34
N PHE A 649 -29.04 -20.29 -17.45
CA PHE A 649 -30.45 -20.41 -17.83
C PHE A 649 -30.75 -21.68 -18.65
N SER A 650 -29.79 -22.59 -18.74
CA SER A 650 -29.93 -23.88 -19.40
C SER A 650 -29.28 -25.00 -18.59
N HIS A 651 -29.87 -26.19 -18.62
CA HIS A 651 -29.28 -27.34 -17.93
C HIS A 651 -27.96 -27.75 -18.61
N PRO A 652 -26.84 -27.88 -17.88
CA PRO A 652 -25.50 -28.06 -18.49
C PRO A 652 -25.25 -29.45 -19.09
N THR A 653 -25.87 -30.50 -18.53
CA THR A 653 -25.55 -31.91 -18.88
C THR A 653 -26.63 -32.60 -19.72
N GLU A 654 -27.86 -32.06 -19.74
CA GLU A 654 -28.99 -32.71 -20.40
C GLU A 654 -29.24 -32.09 -21.78
N THR A 655 -29.39 -32.94 -22.80
CA THR A 655 -29.65 -32.52 -24.18
C THR A 655 -31.14 -32.22 -24.38
N GLN A 656 -31.66 -31.16 -23.77
CA GLN A 656 -32.98 -30.60 -24.08
C GLN A 656 -32.95 -29.09 -24.35
N LYS A 657 -33.94 -28.65 -25.13
CA LYS A 657 -34.05 -27.32 -25.74
C LYS A 657 -34.21 -26.26 -24.65
N ARG A 658 -33.63 -25.06 -24.89
CA ARG A 658 -33.91 -23.81 -24.15
C ARG A 658 -35.35 -23.79 -23.62
N VAL A 659 -35.50 -23.46 -22.34
CA VAL A 659 -36.78 -23.27 -21.63
C VAL A 659 -37.81 -22.63 -22.56
N ASP A 660 -38.98 -23.25 -22.72
CA ASP A 660 -40.03 -22.81 -23.65
C ASP A 660 -40.36 -21.33 -23.43
N SER A 661 -40.40 -20.54 -24.51
CA SER A 661 -40.59 -19.07 -24.48
C SER A 661 -41.82 -18.62 -23.68
N ASP A 662 -42.82 -19.49 -23.56
CA ASP A 662 -44.07 -19.22 -22.85
C ASP A 662 -43.92 -19.24 -21.32
N ARG A 663 -42.90 -19.91 -20.76
CA ARG A 663 -42.61 -19.92 -19.31
C ARG A 663 -41.89 -18.64 -18.84
N TRP A 664 -41.19 -17.95 -19.73
CA TRP A 664 -40.49 -16.68 -19.45
C TRP A 664 -41.42 -15.46 -19.30
N GLN A 665 -42.68 -15.58 -19.74
CA GLN A 665 -43.66 -14.47 -19.69
C GLN A 665 -43.95 -13.94 -18.27
N PHE A 666 -43.57 -14.67 -17.23
CA PHE A 666 -43.84 -14.33 -15.83
C PHE A 666 -42.61 -13.92 -15.00
N VAL A 667 -41.40 -14.06 -15.54
CA VAL A 667 -40.11 -13.82 -14.82
C VAL A 667 -39.24 -12.76 -15.49
N GLY A 668 -39.50 -12.45 -16.77
CA GLY A 668 -38.58 -11.68 -17.63
C GLY A 668 -37.65 -12.65 -18.36
N SER A 669 -37.28 -12.34 -19.60
CA SER A 669 -36.29 -13.15 -20.34
C SER A 669 -34.92 -13.11 -19.64
N PRO A 670 -34.00 -14.07 -19.91
CA PRO A 670 -32.61 -13.97 -19.45
C PRO A 670 -31.99 -12.60 -19.76
N GLU A 671 -32.30 -12.04 -20.92
CA GLU A 671 -31.84 -10.72 -21.33
C GLU A 671 -32.42 -9.59 -20.45
N ASP A 672 -33.67 -9.70 -20.01
CA ASP A 672 -34.30 -8.73 -19.09
C ASP A 672 -33.66 -8.82 -17.69
N LEU A 673 -33.42 -10.02 -17.19
CA LEU A 673 -32.75 -10.25 -15.90
C LEU A 673 -31.30 -9.74 -15.93
N LYS A 674 -30.58 -10.01 -17.01
CA LYS A 674 -29.23 -9.50 -17.24
C LYS A 674 -29.22 -7.98 -17.23
N LYS A 675 -30.17 -7.36 -17.94
CA LYS A 675 -30.28 -5.90 -18.01
C LYS A 675 -30.61 -5.30 -16.64
N GLN A 676 -31.53 -5.88 -15.88
CA GLN A 676 -31.84 -5.43 -14.53
C GLN A 676 -30.61 -5.53 -13.62
N PHE A 677 -29.93 -6.67 -13.61
CA PHE A 677 -28.71 -6.89 -12.83
C PHE A 677 -27.60 -5.87 -13.17
N GLN A 678 -27.49 -5.49 -14.45
CA GLN A 678 -26.57 -4.46 -14.92
C GLN A 678 -26.94 -3.06 -14.44
N GLU A 679 -28.22 -2.70 -14.52
CA GLU A 679 -28.72 -1.40 -14.06
C GLU A 679 -28.50 -1.26 -12.54
N ASP A 680 -28.86 -2.29 -11.76
CA ASP A 680 -28.69 -2.31 -10.30
C ASP A 680 -27.20 -2.15 -9.89
N TYR A 681 -26.28 -2.80 -10.60
CA TYR A 681 -24.84 -2.68 -10.30
C TYR A 681 -24.22 -1.35 -10.77
N LYS A 682 -24.68 -0.81 -11.90
CA LYS A 682 -24.13 0.42 -12.48
C LYS A 682 -24.34 1.63 -11.56
N GLU A 683 -25.46 1.69 -10.88
CA GLU A 683 -25.75 2.77 -9.92
C GLU A 683 -24.71 2.82 -8.80
N ILE A 684 -24.25 1.66 -8.32
CA ILE A 684 -23.20 1.54 -7.29
C ILE A 684 -21.83 1.98 -7.83
N GLU A 685 -21.52 1.62 -9.07
CA GLU A 685 -20.24 1.95 -9.70
C GLU A 685 -20.05 3.46 -9.87
N GLU A 686 -21.10 4.18 -10.29
CA GLU A 686 -21.07 5.62 -10.55
C GLU A 686 -21.09 6.48 -9.26
N MET A 687 -21.11 5.85 -8.08
CA MET A 687 -21.04 6.57 -6.79
C MET A 687 -19.66 7.15 -6.53
N GLU A 688 -19.63 8.42 -6.13
CA GLU A 688 -18.41 9.13 -5.74
C GLU A 688 -17.80 8.58 -4.43
N GLU A 689 -16.48 8.67 -4.29
CA GLU A 689 -15.73 8.16 -3.12
C GLU A 689 -14.85 9.24 -2.46
N ASP A 690 -15.16 10.52 -2.67
CA ASP A 690 -14.39 11.66 -2.19
C ASP A 690 -14.61 11.99 -0.71
N THR A 691 -15.70 11.50 -0.09
CA THR A 691 -16.00 11.66 1.34
C THR A 691 -16.32 10.34 2.04
N LYS A 692 -16.12 10.30 3.37
CA LYS A 692 -16.47 9.13 4.19
C LYS A 692 -17.92 8.71 3.99
N GLU A 693 -18.83 9.67 4.02
CA GLU A 693 -20.27 9.43 3.94
C GLU A 693 -20.60 8.69 2.63
N LYS A 694 -19.99 9.11 1.52
CA LYS A 694 -20.21 8.48 0.21
C LYS A 694 -19.55 7.11 0.09
N VAL A 695 -18.35 6.93 0.64
CA VAL A 695 -17.71 5.59 0.73
C VAL A 695 -18.59 4.62 1.52
N HIS A 696 -19.16 5.06 2.64
CA HIS A 696 -20.06 4.24 3.44
C HIS A 696 -21.40 3.98 2.74
N GLU A 697 -21.97 4.99 2.06
CA GLU A 697 -23.17 4.84 1.23
C GLU A 697 -22.94 3.79 0.14
N LYS A 698 -21.79 3.83 -0.55
CA LYS A 698 -21.42 2.86 -1.58
C LYS A 698 -21.25 1.45 -1.00
N GLU A 699 -20.64 1.31 0.17
CA GLU A 699 -20.55 0.02 0.87
C GLU A 699 -21.93 -0.53 1.22
N GLN A 700 -22.83 0.31 1.76
CA GLN A 700 -24.20 -0.09 2.10
C GLN A 700 -24.98 -0.55 0.86
N GLU A 701 -25.01 0.27 -0.20
CA GLU A 701 -25.70 -0.06 -1.46
C GLU A 701 -25.12 -1.35 -2.08
N TYR A 702 -23.80 -1.54 -1.99
CA TYR A 702 -23.16 -2.77 -2.43
C TYR A 702 -23.63 -4.01 -1.64
N GLN A 703 -23.74 -3.89 -0.31
CA GLN A 703 -24.27 -4.98 0.54
C GLN A 703 -25.75 -5.23 0.29
N GLU A 704 -26.55 -4.19 0.07
CA GLU A 704 -27.97 -4.32 -0.29
C GLU A 704 -28.13 -5.03 -1.64
N PHE A 705 -27.28 -4.72 -2.64
CA PHE A 705 -27.24 -5.43 -3.91
C PHE A 705 -26.90 -6.91 -3.75
N LYS A 706 -25.86 -7.25 -2.98
CA LYS A 706 -25.47 -8.66 -2.70
C LYS A 706 -26.57 -9.42 -1.95
N ASN A 707 -27.28 -8.75 -1.04
CA ASN A 707 -28.39 -9.32 -0.28
C ASN A 707 -29.73 -9.27 -1.02
N SER A 708 -29.79 -8.67 -2.21
CA SER A 708 -31.00 -8.59 -3.00
C SER A 708 -31.51 -10.00 -3.35
N THR A 709 -32.84 -10.12 -3.46
CA THR A 709 -33.48 -11.40 -3.82
C THR A 709 -32.99 -11.88 -5.19
N LEU A 710 -32.79 -10.94 -6.13
CA LEU A 710 -32.32 -11.25 -7.48
C LEU A 710 -30.90 -11.80 -7.46
N TYR A 711 -29.95 -11.09 -6.85
CA TYR A 711 -28.55 -11.53 -6.74
C TYR A 711 -28.47 -12.92 -6.11
N THR A 712 -29.10 -13.08 -4.94
CA THR A 712 -29.08 -14.33 -4.16
C THR A 712 -29.59 -15.51 -4.99
N GLN A 713 -30.69 -15.35 -5.73
CA GLN A 713 -31.26 -16.43 -6.52
C GLN A 713 -30.43 -16.75 -7.77
N ILE A 714 -29.83 -15.74 -8.41
CA ILE A 714 -28.92 -15.94 -9.55
C ILE A 714 -27.66 -16.67 -9.09
N GLN A 715 -27.07 -16.27 -7.96
CA GLN A 715 -25.94 -16.97 -7.35
C GLN A 715 -26.29 -18.42 -7.01
N GLN A 716 -27.46 -18.65 -6.39
CA GLN A 716 -27.93 -20.01 -6.09
C GLN A 716 -28.09 -20.86 -7.35
N LEU A 717 -28.62 -20.29 -8.43
CA LEU A 717 -28.75 -20.97 -9.73
C LEU A 717 -27.37 -21.28 -10.32
N ALA A 718 -26.42 -20.36 -10.23
CA ALA A 718 -25.05 -20.55 -10.68
C ALA A 718 -24.31 -21.62 -9.86
N ASN A 719 -24.55 -21.69 -8.54
CA ASN A 719 -24.07 -22.77 -7.69
C ASN A 719 -24.61 -24.13 -8.16
N ILE A 720 -25.92 -24.23 -8.41
CA ILE A 720 -26.55 -25.46 -8.91
C ILE A 720 -25.99 -25.85 -10.29
N HIS A 721 -25.83 -24.87 -11.19
CA HIS A 721 -25.26 -25.08 -12.52
C HIS A 721 -23.83 -25.63 -12.44
N THR A 722 -22.98 -24.97 -11.65
CA THR A 722 -21.58 -25.33 -11.44
C THR A 722 -21.48 -26.74 -10.85
N ARG A 723 -22.34 -27.04 -9.87
CA ARG A 723 -22.37 -28.34 -9.19
C ARG A 723 -22.63 -29.50 -10.15
N GLN A 724 -23.46 -29.32 -11.18
CA GLN A 724 -23.76 -30.38 -12.17
C GLN A 724 -22.51 -30.91 -12.89
N PHE A 725 -21.42 -30.14 -12.97
CA PHE A 725 -20.15 -30.59 -13.56
C PHE A 725 -19.32 -31.49 -12.64
N PHE A 726 -19.60 -31.48 -11.34
CA PHE A 726 -18.97 -32.34 -10.35
C PHE A 726 -19.85 -33.56 -10.07
N GLU A 727 -21.12 -33.34 -9.75
CA GLU A 727 -22.13 -34.37 -9.52
C GLU A 727 -23.50 -33.90 -10.02
N GLU A 728 -24.19 -34.75 -10.79
CA GLU A 728 -25.51 -34.46 -11.33
C GLU A 728 -26.57 -34.67 -10.23
N GLU A 729 -27.07 -33.56 -9.67
CA GLU A 729 -27.97 -33.57 -8.50
C GLU A 729 -29.38 -33.05 -8.81
N ALA A 730 -29.52 -32.13 -9.79
CA ALA A 730 -30.80 -31.60 -10.23
C ALA A 730 -31.14 -32.17 -11.60
N ASN A 731 -32.39 -32.57 -11.82
CA ASN A 731 -32.85 -32.91 -13.17
C ASN A 731 -33.32 -31.64 -13.91
N SER A 732 -33.46 -31.72 -15.24
CA SER A 732 -33.91 -30.57 -16.04
C SER A 732 -35.22 -29.93 -15.57
N SER A 733 -36.18 -30.71 -15.06
CA SER A 733 -37.47 -30.16 -14.60
C SER A 733 -37.31 -29.31 -13.34
N ASP A 734 -36.56 -29.82 -12.35
CA ASP A 734 -36.29 -29.08 -11.11
C ASP A 734 -35.41 -27.86 -11.38
N TYR A 735 -34.49 -27.94 -12.34
CA TYR A 735 -33.68 -26.80 -12.76
C TYR A 735 -34.53 -25.70 -13.42
N GLU A 736 -35.41 -26.07 -14.37
CA GLU A 736 -36.35 -25.15 -15.01
C GLU A 736 -37.32 -24.50 -14.02
N ASP A 737 -37.87 -25.30 -13.09
CA ASP A 737 -38.79 -24.80 -12.09
C ASP A 737 -38.09 -23.79 -11.15
N PHE A 738 -36.76 -23.88 -10.95
CA PHE A 738 -36.01 -22.90 -10.17
C PHE A 738 -35.92 -21.58 -10.92
N ILE A 739 -35.57 -21.63 -12.21
CA ILE A 739 -35.49 -20.47 -13.11
C ILE A 739 -36.83 -19.71 -13.13
N VAL A 740 -37.96 -20.42 -13.22
CA VAL A 740 -39.31 -19.82 -13.27
C VAL A 740 -39.73 -19.13 -11.94
N ASN A 741 -38.96 -19.32 -10.86
CA ASN A 741 -39.19 -18.69 -9.56
C ASN A 741 -38.11 -17.69 -9.15
N ILE A 742 -37.22 -17.30 -10.08
CA ILE A 742 -36.36 -16.12 -9.90
C ILE A 742 -37.24 -14.86 -9.72
N GLY A 743 -36.81 -13.94 -8.85
CA GLY A 743 -37.52 -12.74 -8.43
C GLY A 743 -38.63 -12.97 -7.38
N LYS A 744 -38.93 -14.22 -6.99
CA LYS A 744 -39.97 -14.53 -5.99
C LYS A 744 -39.36 -14.86 -4.62
N GLU A 745 -39.96 -14.37 -3.54
CA GLU A 745 -39.48 -14.61 -2.17
C GLU A 745 -39.54 -16.10 -1.77
N GLU A 746 -40.65 -16.77 -2.09
CA GLU A 746 -40.83 -18.20 -1.78
C GLU A 746 -40.44 -19.10 -2.95
N ASN A 747 -39.43 -19.95 -2.74
CA ASN A 747 -39.08 -21.04 -3.64
C ASN A 747 -39.02 -22.35 -2.86
N ALA A 748 -39.99 -23.24 -3.11
CA ALA A 748 -40.11 -24.52 -2.40
C ALA A 748 -38.88 -25.42 -2.56
N MET A 749 -38.08 -25.22 -3.62
CA MET A 749 -36.88 -26.03 -3.87
C MET A 749 -35.71 -25.72 -2.95
N LYS A 750 -35.70 -24.58 -2.26
CA LYS A 750 -34.68 -24.27 -1.24
C LYS A 750 -34.65 -25.30 -0.09
N THR A 751 -35.73 -26.06 0.08
CA THR A 751 -35.82 -27.09 1.13
C THR A 751 -35.27 -28.45 0.71
N MET A 752 -35.06 -28.67 -0.60
CA MET A 752 -34.63 -29.95 -1.16
C MET A 752 -33.17 -30.27 -0.81
N ASP A 753 -32.86 -31.56 -0.66
CA ASP A 753 -31.52 -32.01 -0.25
C ASP A 753 -30.47 -31.70 -1.31
N TRP A 754 -30.79 -31.88 -2.60
CA TRP A 754 -29.89 -31.54 -3.71
C TRP A 754 -29.58 -30.04 -3.77
N PHE A 755 -30.55 -29.18 -3.45
CA PHE A 755 -30.33 -27.74 -3.42
C PHE A 755 -29.32 -27.37 -2.33
N LYS A 756 -29.55 -27.88 -1.11
CA LYS A 756 -28.67 -27.65 0.04
C LYS A 756 -27.27 -28.22 -0.18
N SER A 757 -27.18 -29.39 -0.81
CA SER A 757 -25.91 -30.02 -1.20
C SER A 757 -25.14 -29.12 -2.17
N ALA A 758 -25.79 -28.62 -3.22
CA ALA A 758 -25.17 -27.70 -4.17
C ALA A 758 -24.70 -26.39 -3.53
N GLN A 759 -25.50 -25.79 -2.63
CA GLN A 759 -25.07 -24.58 -1.92
C GLN A 759 -23.89 -24.85 -0.98
N LYS A 760 -23.92 -25.98 -0.26
CA LYS A 760 -22.83 -26.37 0.63
C LYS A 760 -21.53 -26.66 -0.13
N ASP A 761 -21.58 -27.35 -1.27
CA ASP A 761 -20.38 -27.59 -2.09
C ASP A 761 -19.81 -26.29 -2.65
N ALA A 762 -20.65 -25.29 -2.94
CA ALA A 762 -20.21 -23.97 -3.33
C ALA A 762 -19.48 -23.23 -2.19
N GLU A 763 -19.97 -23.33 -0.96
CA GLU A 763 -19.30 -22.82 0.25
C GLU A 763 -17.96 -23.56 0.49
N ASP A 764 -17.98 -24.90 0.51
CA ASP A 764 -16.81 -25.74 0.79
C ASP A 764 -15.68 -25.57 -0.26
N ARG A 765 -16.02 -25.20 -1.50
CA ARG A 765 -15.06 -25.03 -2.61
C ARG A 765 -14.82 -23.56 -3.00
N ASN A 766 -15.46 -22.62 -2.32
CA ASN A 766 -15.42 -21.19 -2.61
C ASN A 766 -15.73 -20.86 -4.09
N TYR A 767 -16.87 -21.27 -4.63
CA TYR A 767 -17.21 -20.97 -6.02
C TYR A 767 -17.14 -19.46 -6.33
N PHE A 768 -16.46 -19.11 -7.42
CA PHE A 768 -16.33 -17.73 -7.89
C PHE A 768 -16.98 -17.56 -9.27
N HIS A 769 -18.13 -16.89 -9.31
CA HIS A 769 -18.88 -16.65 -10.53
C HIS A 769 -18.49 -15.30 -11.14
N TRP A 770 -17.46 -15.30 -11.99
CA TRP A 770 -16.83 -14.10 -12.56
C TRP A 770 -17.80 -13.02 -13.04
N GLN A 771 -18.85 -13.39 -13.78
CA GLN A 771 -19.82 -12.42 -14.33
C GLN A 771 -20.77 -11.84 -13.26
N LEU A 772 -20.93 -12.52 -12.12
CA LEU A 772 -21.71 -12.02 -10.97
C LEU A 772 -20.86 -11.17 -10.03
N GLU A 773 -19.59 -11.55 -9.84
CA GLU A 773 -18.69 -10.89 -8.90
C GLU A 773 -18.02 -9.65 -9.50
N PHE A 774 -17.80 -9.60 -10.82
CA PHE A 774 -17.31 -8.43 -11.56
C PHE A 774 -18.23 -8.01 -12.72
N PRO A 775 -19.48 -7.56 -12.45
CA PRO A 775 -20.45 -7.24 -13.49
C PRO A 775 -19.96 -6.17 -14.46
N LYS A 776 -19.34 -5.09 -13.97
CA LYS A 776 -18.74 -4.01 -14.78
C LYS A 776 -17.84 -4.54 -15.91
N VAL A 777 -16.93 -5.46 -15.57
CA VAL A 777 -15.94 -6.00 -16.50
C VAL A 777 -16.59 -6.80 -17.64
N PHE A 778 -17.65 -7.55 -17.35
CA PHE A 778 -18.29 -8.46 -18.30
C PHE A 778 -19.50 -7.86 -19.02
N PHE A 779 -20.10 -6.81 -18.48
CA PHE A 779 -21.38 -6.28 -18.96
C PHE A 779 -21.34 -4.86 -19.51
N SER A 780 -20.20 -4.16 -19.48
CA SER A 780 -20.09 -2.80 -20.02
C SER A 780 -20.45 -2.71 -21.52
N GLN A 781 -21.12 -1.62 -21.91
CA GLN A 781 -21.73 -1.44 -23.24
C GLN A 781 -20.72 -1.49 -24.42
N GLN A 782 -19.42 -1.32 -24.16
CA GLN A 782 -18.41 -1.31 -25.23
C GLN A 782 -18.14 -2.70 -25.85
N LYS A 783 -18.29 -3.80 -25.10
CA LYS A 783 -17.94 -5.15 -25.60
C LYS A 783 -18.92 -5.71 -26.64
N GLY A 784 -20.16 -5.18 -26.68
CA GLY A 784 -21.14 -5.56 -27.70
C GLY A 784 -20.72 -5.25 -29.15
N LYS A 785 -19.69 -4.40 -29.37
CA LYS A 785 -19.09 -4.15 -30.69
C LYS A 785 -17.83 -4.97 -30.97
N ALA A 786 -17.08 -5.38 -29.95
CA ALA A 786 -15.83 -6.14 -30.10
C ALA A 786 -16.08 -7.62 -30.43
N GLU A 787 -17.11 -8.24 -29.84
CA GLU A 787 -17.47 -9.64 -30.14
C GLU A 787 -17.90 -9.85 -31.60
N GLN A 788 -18.37 -8.79 -32.29
CA GLN A 788 -18.65 -8.86 -33.73
C GLN A 788 -17.40 -8.80 -34.61
N LYS A 789 -16.23 -8.42 -34.06
CA LYS A 789 -14.94 -8.37 -34.79
C LYS A 789 -13.98 -9.50 -34.40
N GLU A 790 -14.01 -10.01 -33.17
CA GLU A 790 -13.10 -11.07 -32.69
C GLU A 790 -13.62 -12.51 -32.91
N SER A 791 -14.25 -12.78 -34.05
CA SER A 791 -14.43 -14.17 -34.53
C SER A 791 -13.12 -14.82 -35.03
N GLY A 792 -11.97 -14.20 -34.74
CA GLY A 792 -10.64 -14.70 -35.06
C GLY A 792 -9.70 -14.53 -33.87
N HIS A 793 -9.41 -15.63 -33.19
CA HIS A 793 -8.27 -15.85 -32.27
C HIS A 793 -8.38 -15.37 -30.82
N THR A 794 -9.24 -16.03 -30.03
CA THR A 794 -8.99 -16.27 -28.60
C THR A 794 -8.69 -17.76 -28.38
N HIS A 795 -7.41 -18.13 -28.43
CA HIS A 795 -6.97 -19.54 -28.39
C HIS A 795 -6.74 -20.12 -26.99
N THR A 796 -7.04 -19.40 -25.90
CA THR A 796 -6.81 -19.87 -24.53
C THR A 796 -8.06 -20.49 -23.89
N HIS A 797 -9.25 -19.91 -24.06
CA HIS A 797 -10.48 -20.46 -23.48
C HIS A 797 -10.94 -21.78 -24.13
N ASP A 798 -10.84 -21.90 -25.45
CA ASP A 798 -11.29 -23.09 -26.18
C ASP A 798 -10.33 -24.30 -26.02
N PHE A 799 -9.08 -24.07 -25.60
CA PHE A 799 -8.08 -25.13 -25.40
C PHE A 799 -8.28 -25.88 -24.08
N PHE A 800 -8.57 -25.18 -22.98
CA PHE A 800 -8.91 -25.80 -21.69
C PHE A 800 -10.26 -26.52 -21.75
N TYR A 801 -11.23 -25.96 -22.49
CA TYR A 801 -12.54 -26.60 -22.70
C TYR A 801 -12.45 -27.94 -23.46
N ARG A 802 -11.56 -28.04 -24.46
CA ARG A 802 -11.36 -29.29 -25.23
C ARG A 802 -10.61 -30.38 -24.45
N LEU A 803 -9.78 -30.01 -23.46
CA LEU A 803 -9.09 -30.97 -22.59
C LEU A 803 -10.07 -31.70 -21.64
N ARG A 804 -11.13 -31.02 -21.18
CA ARG A 804 -12.17 -31.58 -20.30
C ARG A 804 -13.04 -32.67 -20.96
N ARG A 805 -13.21 -32.63 -22.29
CA ARG A 805 -14.02 -33.62 -23.04
C ARG A 805 -13.29 -34.89 -23.47
N SER A 806 -11.96 -34.96 -23.30
CA SER A 806 -11.21 -36.17 -23.69
C SER A 806 -11.07 -37.11 -22.49
N ASN A 807 -11.85 -38.20 -22.50
CA ASN A 807 -11.84 -39.27 -21.50
C ASN A 807 -10.55 -40.14 -21.55
N ARG A 808 -9.38 -39.54 -21.75
CA ARG A 808 -8.10 -40.25 -21.81
C ARG A 808 -7.11 -39.65 -20.81
N LYS A 809 -6.81 -40.41 -19.75
CA LYS A 809 -5.65 -40.16 -18.88
C LYS A 809 -4.39 -39.99 -19.74
N PRO A 810 -3.70 -38.83 -19.72
CA PRO A 810 -2.44 -38.69 -20.45
C PRO A 810 -1.31 -39.30 -19.61
N SER A 811 -0.48 -40.15 -20.24
CA SER A 811 0.81 -40.55 -19.67
C SER A 811 1.80 -39.39 -19.81
N MET A 812 2.48 -39.02 -18.72
CA MET A 812 3.43 -37.89 -18.63
C MET A 812 4.57 -37.86 -19.69
N GLY A 813 4.80 -38.92 -20.46
CA GLY A 813 5.90 -39.01 -21.42
C GLY A 813 5.74 -38.25 -22.75
N LYS A 814 4.60 -37.60 -23.03
CA LYS A 814 4.34 -36.93 -24.33
C LYS A 814 4.31 -35.41 -24.32
N LEU A 815 4.27 -34.75 -23.15
CA LEU A 815 4.26 -33.28 -23.06
C LEU A 815 5.64 -32.64 -23.32
N TRP A 816 6.73 -33.41 -23.27
CA TRP A 816 8.09 -32.87 -23.35
C TRP A 816 8.69 -32.82 -24.76
N SER A 817 8.08 -33.41 -25.79
CA SER A 817 8.71 -33.52 -27.12
C SER A 817 8.21 -32.56 -28.20
N GLU A 818 7.18 -31.75 -27.95
CA GLU A 818 6.59 -30.87 -28.99
C GLU A 818 6.84 -29.37 -28.80
N LYS A 819 7.56 -28.93 -27.75
CA LYS A 819 7.96 -27.53 -27.56
C LYS A 819 9.44 -27.21 -27.87
N CYS A 820 10.24 -28.18 -28.33
CA CYS A 820 11.63 -27.95 -28.76
C CYS A 820 11.81 -27.91 -30.29
N ARG A 821 10.88 -27.30 -31.03
CA ARG A 821 11.06 -27.06 -32.48
C ARG A 821 10.55 -25.71 -32.92
#